data_AF-A0A3Q2ZM36-F1
#
_entry.id   AF-A0A3Q2ZM36-F1
#
_cell.length_a   1.000
_cell.length_b   1.000
_cell.length_c   1.000
_cell.angle_alpha   90.00
_cell.angle_beta   90.00
_cell.angle_gamma   90.00
#
_symmetry.space_group_name_H-M   'P 1'
#
loop_
_entity.id
_entity.type
_entity.pdbx_description
1 polymer ?
#
loop_
_entity_poly.entity_id
_entity_poly.type
_entity_poly.pdbx_seq_one_letter_code
_entity_poly.pdbx_strand_id
1 'polypeptide(L)'
;MVLFHIHLQYLRNYISSGPPGYAPYCEERLRRTFVNGTRTQPPSWLELQATKSKKPIMLPVTFMDGTTKTLLTDSATTAKELCNTLSDKISLNDRFGFSLYIALFDKVSSLGSGNDHVMDAVSQCEQYAKEQGAQERNAPWRLFFRKEIFTPWHCASDDTVATNLIYQQTVRGVKFGEYRCDRVKVLLERLLRTKSSFLFVVQGIYTQKRFDPQKVKEEVVDFARHKWPLLFSRFYEAFKFSGPSLPKNDLIVAVNWTGVYFVDEQEQVLLELSFPEITATRRLKARGGKLQSQSFTLATIKGEEYTFTSNNAEDIRDLVVTFLEGLRNRSKFVVALQDSSEPSTFLSFQKGDLILLDQDTGEQVLNSGWAHGVNERTNQRGDFPADSVYVLPTMTRPQQEILCNKCSWCRPPPKHTLSRVMVTKNRGKDKLWSCTREPLKQPLLKKVVHHEDSLACVLPVMKYMGDYPSKRTRSVNELTDQIFEGALKAEPLKDEIFCQIIKQLTDNHVNEEKGWELLWLCAGLFPPSNALLPHIQRFLQSKRQHPLSADCMHRLHKALRNGSRKYPPHLVEVEAIQHKTTQIFHKVYFPDDTDEAFEVESSTKAKDFCQNISTRLLLKSSEGFSLFVKISDKVISVPEGDFFFDFVRHLTDWIKKSRPAKDGAVPSLTYQVFFMKKLWTSTVPGKDSFADSIFHYYQELPKYLRGYHKCTRDEVFQLAALIYRVKFEDDKSHFPTIPKMLRELVPQDLIRQMSPDDWKRSVVAFFNKQAGKSREEAKLMFLKIIYKWPTFGSAFFEVKQTTEPNYPEILLIAINKHGVSLIDPKNKDVLITHPFTKISNWSSGNTYFHITIGNLVKGSKILCETSLGYKMDDLLTSYISQMLTAMNKQRSERARTK
;
A
#
# COMPACT_ATOMS: atom_id res chain seq x y z
N MET A 1 -5.29 33.90 -15.16
CA MET A 1 -4.82 33.71 -16.55
C MET A 1 -4.69 35.02 -17.33
N VAL A 2 -5.66 35.96 -17.24
CA VAL A 2 -5.62 37.24 -17.97
C VAL A 2 -4.38 38.10 -17.64
N LEU A 3 -4.05 38.28 -16.35
CA LEU A 3 -2.83 38.98 -15.92
C LEU A 3 -1.52 38.35 -16.45
N PHE A 4 -1.48 37.02 -16.56
CA PHE A 4 -0.30 36.30 -17.05
C PHE A 4 -0.08 36.52 -18.55
N HIS A 5 -1.16 36.56 -19.35
CA HIS A 5 -1.09 36.86 -20.78
C HIS A 5 -0.62 38.30 -21.04
N ILE A 6 -1.10 39.27 -20.26
CA ILE A 6 -0.69 40.67 -20.36
C ILE A 6 0.80 40.85 -20.04
N HIS A 7 1.31 40.20 -18.98
CA HIS A 7 2.73 40.24 -18.63
C HIS A 7 3.63 39.56 -19.67
N LEU A 8 3.19 38.47 -20.29
CA LEU A 8 3.96 37.78 -21.33
C LEU A 8 4.11 38.66 -22.58
N GLN A 9 3.06 39.38 -22.97
CA GLN A 9 3.10 40.29 -24.12
C GLN A 9 4.01 41.49 -23.84
N TYR A 10 3.97 42.03 -22.62
CA TYR A 10 4.90 43.09 -22.21
C TYR A 10 6.35 42.62 -22.21
N LEU A 11 6.63 41.41 -21.70
CA LEU A 11 7.97 40.83 -21.68
C LEU A 11 8.51 40.58 -23.10
N ARG A 12 7.67 40.09 -24.02
CA ARG A 12 8.06 39.92 -25.43
C ARG A 12 8.41 41.25 -26.08
N ASN A 13 7.59 42.29 -25.86
CA ASN A 13 7.88 43.63 -26.36
C ASN A 13 9.19 44.19 -25.80
N TYR A 14 9.46 43.99 -24.50
CA TYR A 14 10.72 44.39 -23.87
C TYR A 14 11.94 43.63 -24.43
N ILE A 15 11.81 42.32 -24.68
CA ILE A 15 12.89 41.53 -25.28
C ILE A 15 13.16 41.98 -26.72
N SER A 16 12.10 42.31 -27.47
CA SER A 16 12.21 42.75 -28.87
C SER A 16 12.97 44.08 -29.06
N SER A 17 12.96 44.95 -28.03
CA SER A 17 13.74 46.19 -28.02
C SER A 17 15.16 46.03 -27.45
N GLY A 18 15.59 44.79 -27.16
CA GLY A 18 16.91 44.48 -26.62
C GLY A 18 18.05 44.53 -27.66
N PRO A 19 19.30 44.32 -27.21
CA PRO A 19 20.48 44.40 -28.08
C PRO A 19 20.45 43.42 -29.26
N PRO A 20 20.99 43.81 -30.45
CA PRO A 20 21.07 42.94 -31.62
C PRO A 20 21.73 41.60 -31.31
N GLY A 21 21.08 40.50 -31.70
CA GLY A 21 21.52 39.13 -31.46
C GLY A 21 21.12 38.52 -30.11
N TYR A 22 20.89 39.31 -29.05
CA TYR A 22 20.33 38.80 -27.79
C TYR A 22 18.81 38.82 -27.77
N ALA A 23 18.19 39.85 -28.36
CA ALA A 23 16.73 39.93 -28.53
C ALA A 23 16.14 38.65 -29.18
N PRO A 24 16.56 38.22 -30.39
CA PRO A 24 16.00 37.01 -31.02
C PRO A 24 16.36 35.72 -30.26
N TYR A 25 17.55 35.66 -29.65
CA TYR A 25 17.99 34.49 -28.89
C TYR A 25 17.17 34.27 -27.61
N CYS A 26 16.90 35.35 -26.86
CA CYS A 26 16.08 35.32 -25.65
C CYS A 26 14.60 35.10 -25.97
N GLU A 27 14.09 35.70 -27.05
CA GLU A 27 12.71 35.50 -27.51
C GLU A 27 12.45 34.04 -27.87
N GLU A 28 13.34 33.41 -28.63
CA GLU A 28 13.21 32.00 -29.01
C GLU A 28 13.28 31.07 -27.78
N ARG A 29 14.19 31.34 -26.83
CA ARG A 29 14.25 30.57 -25.57
C ARG A 29 12.97 30.71 -24.73
N LEU A 30 12.40 31.92 -24.66
CA LEU A 30 11.14 32.17 -23.97
C LEU A 30 9.99 31.42 -24.65
N ARG A 31 9.94 31.45 -25.99
CA ARG A 31 8.97 30.71 -26.79
C ARG A 31 9.07 29.20 -26.54
N ARG A 32 10.29 28.64 -26.58
CA ARG A 32 10.55 27.22 -26.33
C ARG A 32 10.13 26.80 -24.92
N THR A 33 10.45 27.61 -23.90
CA THR A 33 10.01 27.38 -22.51
C THR A 33 8.48 27.39 -22.38
N PHE A 34 7.80 28.25 -23.14
CA PHE A 34 6.34 28.28 -23.13
C PHE A 34 5.71 27.02 -23.74
N VAL A 35 6.31 26.48 -24.80
CA VAL A 35 5.81 25.28 -25.49
C VAL A 35 6.11 24.01 -24.69
N ASN A 36 7.33 23.88 -24.14
CA ASN A 36 7.80 22.65 -23.51
C ASN A 36 7.65 22.62 -21.99
N GLY A 37 7.29 23.75 -21.38
CA GLY A 37 7.15 23.86 -19.93
C GLY A 37 8.41 24.36 -19.22
N THR A 38 8.30 24.50 -17.90
CA THR A 38 9.38 25.07 -17.07
C THR A 38 10.38 24.01 -16.63
N ARG A 39 11.65 24.41 -16.56
CA ARG A 39 12.77 23.64 -16.01
C ARG A 39 12.65 23.44 -14.50
N THR A 40 13.18 22.34 -13.99
CA THR A 40 13.22 22.05 -12.53
C THR A 40 14.61 22.22 -11.93
N GLN A 41 15.65 22.31 -12.77
CA GLN A 41 17.05 22.45 -12.36
C GLN A 41 17.63 23.78 -12.85
N PRO A 42 18.67 24.31 -12.16
CA PRO A 42 19.41 25.45 -12.66
C PRO A 42 20.16 25.10 -13.97
N PRO A 43 20.68 26.11 -14.70
CA PRO A 43 21.45 25.87 -15.92
C PRO A 43 22.72 25.07 -15.66
N SER A 44 22.96 24.09 -16.52
CA SER A 44 24.21 23.32 -16.61
C SER A 44 25.39 24.16 -17.11
N TRP A 45 26.61 23.66 -16.89
CA TRP A 45 27.84 24.20 -17.45
C TRP A 45 27.77 24.31 -18.99
N LEU A 46 27.21 23.31 -19.67
CA LEU A 46 26.99 23.35 -21.12
C LEU A 46 26.09 24.51 -21.55
N GLU A 47 25.01 24.77 -20.81
CA GLU A 47 24.11 25.90 -21.08
C GLU A 47 24.80 27.25 -20.88
N LEU A 48 25.67 27.35 -19.88
CA LEU A 48 26.47 28.55 -19.64
C LEU A 48 27.47 28.80 -20.80
N GLN A 49 28.11 27.76 -21.32
CA GLN A 49 29.02 27.89 -22.48
C GLN A 49 28.28 28.24 -23.77
N ALA A 50 27.12 27.62 -24.01
CA ALA A 50 26.25 27.94 -25.13
C ALA A 50 25.78 29.40 -25.08
N THR A 51 25.46 29.91 -23.90
CA THR A 51 25.04 31.30 -23.70
C THR A 51 26.18 32.30 -23.95
N LYS A 52 27.41 31.97 -23.55
CA LYS A 52 28.60 32.79 -23.83
C LYS A 52 28.93 32.86 -25.33
N SER A 53 28.79 31.75 -26.02
CA SER A 53 29.16 31.62 -27.44
C SER A 53 28.00 31.87 -28.42
N LYS A 54 26.76 31.99 -27.93
CA LYS A 54 25.52 32.08 -28.73
C LYS A 54 25.34 30.91 -29.70
N LYS A 55 25.97 29.76 -29.41
CA LYS A 55 25.88 28.54 -30.22
C LYS A 55 24.90 27.54 -29.58
N PRO A 56 24.24 26.70 -30.39
CA PRO A 56 23.39 25.63 -29.88
C PRO A 56 24.20 24.61 -29.07
N ILE A 57 23.54 23.92 -28.15
CA ILE A 57 24.16 22.88 -27.33
C ILE A 57 24.29 21.62 -28.20
N MET A 58 25.48 21.03 -28.24
CA MET A 58 25.73 19.79 -29.00
C MET A 58 25.73 18.62 -28.03
N LEU A 59 24.72 17.74 -28.12
CA LEU A 59 24.62 16.57 -27.25
C LEU A 59 24.94 15.28 -28.02
N PRO A 60 26.03 14.57 -27.67
CA PRO A 60 26.31 13.24 -28.21
C PRO A 60 25.44 12.19 -27.52
N VAL A 61 24.70 11.40 -28.32
CA VAL A 61 23.91 10.26 -27.84
C VAL A 61 24.45 8.97 -28.47
N THR A 62 24.73 7.99 -27.63
CA THR A 62 25.31 6.70 -28.02
C THR A 62 24.23 5.64 -28.20
N PHE A 63 24.23 4.96 -29.33
CA PHE A 63 23.34 3.85 -29.63
C PHE A 63 23.90 2.53 -29.10
N MET A 64 23.04 1.51 -29.03
CA MET A 64 23.43 0.21 -28.49
C MET A 64 24.38 -0.57 -29.39
N ASP A 65 24.50 -0.22 -30.67
CA ASP A 65 25.53 -0.72 -31.57
C ASP A 65 26.92 -0.06 -31.34
N GLY A 66 26.99 0.99 -30.52
CA GLY A 66 28.21 1.75 -30.21
C GLY A 66 28.44 2.96 -31.10
N THR A 67 27.57 3.21 -32.09
CA THR A 67 27.62 4.45 -32.86
C THR A 67 27.15 5.63 -32.00
N THR A 68 27.67 6.83 -32.26
CA THR A 68 27.25 8.05 -31.56
C THR A 68 26.74 9.04 -32.60
N LYS A 69 25.59 9.66 -32.33
CA LYS A 69 25.08 10.78 -33.12
C LYS A 69 25.01 12.02 -32.25
N THR A 70 25.54 13.12 -32.76
CA THR A 70 25.45 14.43 -32.09
C THR A 70 24.22 15.17 -32.58
N LEU A 71 23.42 15.67 -31.64
CA LEU A 71 22.22 16.45 -31.90
C LEU A 71 22.38 17.89 -31.44
N LEU A 72 21.75 18.79 -32.19
CA LEU A 72 21.59 20.19 -31.82
C LEU A 72 20.43 20.29 -30.84
N THR A 73 20.68 20.84 -29.66
CA THR A 73 19.67 21.01 -28.61
C THR A 73 19.75 22.40 -28.00
N ASP A 74 18.70 22.73 -27.26
CA ASP A 74 18.59 23.93 -26.44
C ASP A 74 18.22 23.57 -25.00
N SER A 75 18.15 24.59 -24.13
CA SER A 75 17.78 24.44 -22.73
C SER A 75 16.39 23.82 -22.51
N ALA A 76 15.49 23.93 -23.48
CA ALA A 76 14.10 23.48 -23.38
C ALA A 76 13.84 22.15 -24.10
N THR A 77 14.88 21.51 -24.64
CA THR A 77 14.73 20.26 -25.40
C THR A 77 14.28 19.12 -24.50
N THR A 78 13.19 18.45 -24.89
CA THR A 78 12.62 17.33 -24.13
C THR A 78 13.19 15.98 -24.60
N ALA A 79 13.07 14.95 -23.77
CA ALA A 79 13.45 13.58 -24.11
C ALA A 79 12.68 13.08 -25.35
N LYS A 80 11.37 13.40 -25.46
CA LYS A 80 10.53 13.09 -26.63
C LYS A 80 11.08 13.69 -27.93
N GLU A 81 11.41 14.98 -27.93
CA GLU A 81 11.98 15.65 -29.11
C GLU A 81 13.31 15.01 -29.52
N LEU A 82 14.16 14.70 -28.54
CA LEU A 82 15.45 14.08 -28.80
C LEU A 82 15.30 12.66 -29.37
N CYS A 83 14.45 11.82 -28.77
CA CYS A 83 14.16 10.47 -29.24
C CYS A 83 13.57 10.44 -30.65
N ASN A 84 12.66 11.37 -30.98
CA ASN A 84 12.11 11.50 -32.33
C ASN A 84 13.19 11.86 -33.35
N THR A 85 14.02 12.85 -33.03
CA THR A 85 15.12 13.29 -33.90
C THR A 85 16.16 12.18 -34.11
N LEU A 86 16.48 11.41 -33.06
CA LEU A 86 17.37 10.25 -33.17
C LEU A 86 16.77 9.19 -34.08
N SER A 87 15.49 8.87 -33.89
CA SER A 87 14.74 7.89 -34.69
C SER A 87 14.71 8.26 -36.16
N ASP A 88 14.45 9.53 -36.49
CA ASP A 88 14.48 10.03 -37.87
C ASP A 88 15.86 9.88 -38.51
N LYS A 89 16.94 10.19 -37.76
CA LYS A 89 18.32 10.11 -38.27
C LYS A 89 18.79 8.68 -38.59
N ILE A 90 18.18 7.66 -38.00
CA ILE A 90 18.51 6.25 -38.25
C ILE A 90 17.40 5.53 -39.03
N SER A 91 16.37 6.25 -39.48
CA SER A 91 15.19 5.69 -40.16
C SER A 91 14.52 4.56 -39.37
N LEU A 92 14.36 4.76 -38.06
CA LEU A 92 13.68 3.80 -37.17
C LEU A 92 12.16 3.85 -37.41
N ASN A 93 11.59 2.71 -37.80
CA ASN A 93 10.16 2.56 -38.06
C ASN A 93 9.40 2.28 -36.74
N ASP A 94 9.84 1.31 -35.94
CA ASP A 94 9.29 1.05 -34.60
C ASP A 94 9.93 1.97 -33.56
N ARG A 95 9.37 3.16 -33.41
CA ARG A 95 9.82 4.15 -32.40
C ARG A 95 9.33 3.84 -31.00
N PHE A 96 8.28 3.03 -30.86
CA PHE A 96 7.60 2.86 -29.58
C PHE A 96 8.53 2.20 -28.56
N GLY A 97 8.58 2.75 -27.35
CA GLY A 97 9.33 2.17 -26.25
C GLY A 97 10.85 2.27 -26.37
N PHE A 98 11.38 3.03 -27.33
CA PHE A 98 12.77 3.49 -27.28
C PHE A 98 12.86 4.76 -26.42
N SER A 99 13.82 4.77 -25.50
CA SER A 99 13.97 5.82 -24.48
C SER A 99 15.41 6.29 -24.36
N LEU A 100 15.55 7.51 -23.87
CA LEU A 100 16.84 8.13 -23.57
C LEU A 100 17.26 7.75 -22.15
N TYR A 101 18.53 7.40 -21.97
CA TYR A 101 19.12 7.12 -20.66
C TYR A 101 20.34 8.00 -20.46
N ILE A 102 20.62 8.36 -19.21
CA ILE A 102 21.86 9.03 -18.82
C ILE A 102 22.62 8.13 -17.84
N ALA A 103 23.92 7.99 -18.05
CA ALA A 103 24.80 7.32 -17.09
C ALA A 103 25.82 8.31 -16.55
N LEU A 104 26.17 8.16 -15.28
CA LEU A 104 27.24 8.91 -14.60
C LEU A 104 27.93 7.95 -13.63
N PHE A 105 29.23 7.72 -13.84
CA PHE A 105 30.00 6.68 -13.15
C PHE A 105 29.36 5.29 -13.34
N ASP A 106 28.93 4.64 -12.25
CA ASP A 106 28.27 3.33 -12.20
C ASP A 106 26.73 3.41 -12.17
N LYS A 107 26.17 4.62 -12.17
CA LYS A 107 24.72 4.85 -12.10
C LYS A 107 24.14 5.11 -13.48
N VAL A 108 22.98 4.50 -13.75
CA VAL A 108 22.21 4.68 -14.98
C VAL A 108 20.77 5.07 -14.61
N SER A 109 20.23 6.08 -15.27
CA SER A 109 18.85 6.56 -15.05
C SER A 109 18.11 6.69 -16.39
N SER A 110 16.84 6.27 -16.43
CA SER A 110 15.96 6.49 -17.58
C SER A 110 15.47 7.93 -17.57
N LEU A 111 15.56 8.61 -18.72
CA LEU A 111 14.87 9.88 -19.00
C LEU A 111 13.59 9.64 -19.79
N GLY A 112 13.30 8.38 -20.14
CA GLY A 112 12.13 7.99 -20.90
C GLY A 112 12.12 8.59 -22.32
N SER A 113 10.90 8.72 -22.84
CA SER A 113 10.58 9.32 -24.14
C SER A 113 9.50 10.40 -23.99
N GLY A 114 9.44 11.02 -22.81
CA GLY A 114 8.37 11.94 -22.36
C GLY A 114 8.76 13.41 -22.44
N ASN A 115 8.07 14.24 -21.66
CA ASN A 115 8.25 15.70 -21.64
C ASN A 115 9.39 16.16 -20.71
N ASP A 116 10.14 15.23 -20.11
CA ASP A 116 11.27 15.57 -19.25
C ASP A 116 12.36 16.31 -20.04
N HIS A 117 12.91 17.36 -19.44
CA HIS A 117 13.92 18.18 -20.09
C HIS A 117 15.31 17.54 -19.99
N VAL A 118 15.97 17.31 -21.14
CA VAL A 118 17.27 16.60 -21.19
C VAL A 118 18.34 17.32 -20.37
N MET A 119 18.36 18.66 -20.40
CA MET A 119 19.36 19.42 -19.66
C MET A 119 19.14 19.36 -18.13
N ASP A 120 18.00 18.87 -17.61
CA ASP A 120 17.72 18.86 -16.16
C ASP A 120 18.53 17.70 -15.58
N ALA A 121 18.51 16.57 -16.29
CA ALA A 121 19.36 15.43 -16.03
C ALA A 121 20.86 15.75 -16.18
N VAL A 122 21.26 16.49 -17.23
CA VAL A 122 22.66 16.89 -17.39
C VAL A 122 23.12 17.79 -16.24
N SER A 123 22.31 18.80 -15.86
CA SER A 123 22.63 19.67 -14.72
C SER A 123 22.76 18.88 -13.42
N GLN A 124 21.90 17.88 -13.19
CA GLN A 124 21.99 17.01 -12.00
C GLN A 124 23.30 16.20 -12.02
N CYS A 125 23.70 15.65 -13.16
CA CYS A 125 24.95 14.91 -13.28
C CYS A 125 26.18 15.79 -13.02
N GLU A 126 26.21 17.00 -13.55
CA GLU A 126 27.31 17.94 -13.34
C GLU A 126 27.45 18.37 -11.88
N GLN A 127 26.32 18.68 -11.22
CA GLN A 127 26.30 19.01 -9.80
C GLN A 127 26.80 17.84 -8.95
N TYR A 128 26.38 16.61 -9.27
CA TYR A 128 26.85 15.42 -8.56
C TYR A 128 28.37 15.23 -8.70
N ALA A 129 28.92 15.41 -9.90
CA ALA A 129 30.36 15.33 -10.13
C ALA A 129 31.12 16.41 -9.35
N LYS A 130 30.57 17.63 -9.29
CA LYS A 130 31.14 18.74 -8.49
C LYS A 130 31.27 18.41 -7.02
N GLU A 131 30.24 17.78 -6.45
CA GLU A 131 30.22 17.38 -5.04
C GLU A 131 31.22 16.26 -4.73
N GLN A 132 31.58 15.43 -5.72
CA GLN A 132 32.65 14.41 -5.62
C GLN A 132 34.06 14.99 -5.85
N GLY A 133 34.20 16.32 -5.88
CA GLY A 133 35.48 17.01 -6.07
C GLY A 133 35.94 17.10 -7.53
N ALA A 134 35.15 16.63 -8.50
CA ALA A 134 35.42 16.86 -9.91
C ALA A 134 34.96 18.27 -10.34
N GLN A 135 35.42 18.74 -11.49
CA GLN A 135 34.87 19.98 -12.07
C GLN A 135 33.63 19.64 -12.92
N GLU A 136 32.62 20.51 -12.93
CA GLU A 136 31.37 20.32 -13.72
C GLU A 136 31.67 20.00 -15.20
N ARG A 137 32.67 20.67 -15.79
CA ARG A 137 33.13 20.43 -17.17
C ARG A 137 33.72 19.02 -17.42
N ASN A 138 34.15 18.35 -16.36
CA ASN A 138 34.79 17.03 -16.42
C ASN A 138 33.83 15.92 -15.92
N ALA A 139 32.55 16.24 -15.71
CA ALA A 139 31.55 15.26 -15.30
C ALA A 139 31.43 14.17 -16.38
N PRO A 140 31.69 12.88 -16.07
CA PRO A 140 31.75 11.82 -17.06
C PRO A 140 30.37 11.25 -17.40
N TRP A 141 29.37 12.11 -17.62
CA TRP A 141 28.03 11.65 -17.99
C TRP A 141 27.97 11.25 -19.47
N ARG A 142 27.09 10.30 -19.81
CA ARG A 142 26.86 9.81 -21.18
C ARG A 142 25.38 9.57 -21.43
N LEU A 143 24.90 9.97 -22.60
CA LEU A 143 23.52 9.69 -23.05
C LEU A 143 23.47 8.44 -23.93
N PHE A 144 22.46 7.61 -23.72
CA PHE A 144 22.22 6.37 -24.47
C PHE A 144 20.80 6.32 -25.02
N PHE A 145 20.64 5.72 -26.19
CA PHE A 145 19.35 5.45 -26.80
C PHE A 145 19.13 3.94 -26.89
N ARG A 146 18.12 3.42 -26.19
CA ARG A 146 17.89 1.97 -26.05
C ARG A 146 16.40 1.62 -25.89
N LYS A 147 16.05 0.34 -26.09
CA LYS A 147 14.67 -0.15 -25.93
C LYS A 147 14.37 -0.34 -24.45
N GLU A 148 13.35 0.36 -23.97
CA GLU A 148 12.81 0.30 -22.61
C GLU A 148 11.64 -0.68 -22.51
N ILE A 149 10.71 -0.66 -23.48
CA ILE A 149 9.49 -1.47 -23.43
C ILE A 149 9.07 -1.95 -24.84
N PHE A 150 8.50 -3.15 -24.92
CA PHE A 150 7.92 -3.70 -26.15
C PHE A 150 6.40 -3.48 -26.19
N THR A 151 5.84 -3.32 -27.40
CA THR A 151 4.40 -3.49 -27.58
C THR A 151 4.03 -4.98 -27.50
N PRO A 152 2.80 -5.32 -27.07
CA PRO A 152 2.30 -6.69 -27.10
C PRO A 152 2.31 -7.34 -28.50
N TRP A 153 2.21 -6.54 -29.56
CA TRP A 153 2.23 -6.98 -30.97
C TRP A 153 3.58 -6.75 -31.67
N HIS A 154 4.67 -6.50 -30.93
CA HIS A 154 5.98 -6.30 -31.55
C HIS A 154 6.39 -7.54 -32.37
N CYS A 155 7.01 -7.29 -33.52
CA CYS A 155 7.51 -8.31 -34.43
C CYS A 155 8.93 -7.92 -34.88
N ALA A 156 9.92 -8.76 -34.57
CA ALA A 156 11.32 -8.44 -34.83
C ALA A 156 11.67 -8.35 -36.33
N SER A 157 10.85 -8.93 -37.21
CA SER A 157 11.08 -8.85 -38.66
C SER A 157 10.59 -7.55 -39.30
N ASP A 158 9.79 -6.74 -38.60
CA ASP A 158 9.17 -5.52 -39.16
C ASP A 158 10.16 -4.37 -39.32
N ASP A 159 11.18 -4.30 -38.46
CA ASP A 159 12.18 -3.23 -38.45
C ASP A 159 13.58 -3.79 -38.15
N THR A 160 14.36 -3.95 -39.22
CA THR A 160 15.74 -4.48 -39.14
C THR A 160 16.68 -3.58 -38.33
N VAL A 161 16.44 -2.25 -38.32
CA VAL A 161 17.25 -1.28 -37.56
C VAL A 161 16.96 -1.42 -36.07
N ALA A 162 15.68 -1.46 -35.70
CA ALA A 162 15.25 -1.70 -34.32
C ALA A 162 15.81 -3.03 -33.80
N THR A 163 15.64 -4.09 -34.58
CA THR A 163 16.12 -5.45 -34.25
C THR A 163 17.63 -5.49 -34.06
N ASN A 164 18.40 -4.79 -34.89
CA ASN A 164 19.84 -4.71 -34.70
C ASN A 164 20.22 -3.97 -33.40
N LEU A 165 19.58 -2.85 -33.08
CA LEU A 165 19.86 -2.10 -31.84
C LEU A 165 19.51 -2.93 -30.60
N ILE A 166 18.35 -3.58 -30.60
CA ILE A 166 17.89 -4.42 -29.49
C ILE A 166 18.78 -5.66 -29.34
N TYR A 167 19.18 -6.30 -30.45
CA TYR A 167 20.14 -7.40 -30.43
C TYR A 167 21.45 -6.97 -29.77
N GLN A 168 22.03 -5.82 -30.15
CA GLN A 168 23.27 -5.33 -29.55
C GLN A 168 23.10 -4.98 -28.06
N GLN A 169 21.94 -4.44 -27.68
CA GLN A 169 21.56 -4.24 -26.28
C GLN A 169 21.56 -5.57 -25.52
N THR A 170 20.89 -6.60 -26.04
CA THR A 170 20.85 -7.95 -25.47
C THR A 170 22.24 -8.54 -25.31
N VAL A 171 23.07 -8.48 -26.36
CA VAL A 171 24.44 -9.03 -26.31
C VAL A 171 25.29 -8.33 -25.24
N ARG A 172 25.22 -7.00 -25.16
CA ARG A 172 25.96 -6.22 -24.15
C ARG A 172 25.48 -6.54 -22.75
N GLY A 173 24.16 -6.57 -22.52
CA GLY A 173 23.63 -6.84 -21.19
C GLY A 173 23.95 -8.25 -20.69
N VAL A 174 23.99 -9.27 -21.58
CA VAL A 174 24.49 -10.61 -21.21
C VAL A 174 25.98 -10.56 -20.88
N LYS A 175 26.79 -9.90 -21.73
CA LYS A 175 28.25 -9.84 -21.56
C LYS A 175 28.66 -9.16 -20.25
N PHE A 176 27.94 -8.13 -19.84
CA PHE A 176 28.24 -7.36 -18.62
C PHE A 176 27.41 -7.78 -17.41
N GLY A 177 26.64 -8.87 -17.49
CA GLY A 177 25.91 -9.44 -16.36
C GLY A 177 24.62 -8.70 -15.97
N GLU A 178 24.15 -7.76 -16.79
CA GLU A 178 22.82 -7.12 -16.66
C GLU A 178 21.70 -8.16 -16.90
N TYR A 179 21.93 -9.11 -17.82
CA TYR A 179 20.98 -10.18 -18.16
C TYR A 179 21.47 -11.54 -17.62
N ARG A 180 20.91 -11.97 -16.50
CA ARG A 180 21.21 -13.28 -15.89
C ARG A 180 20.40 -14.39 -16.57
N CYS A 181 21.02 -15.52 -16.85
CA CYS A 181 20.37 -16.67 -17.48
C CYS A 181 20.96 -17.98 -16.95
N ASP A 182 20.16 -18.86 -16.37
CA ASP A 182 20.65 -20.19 -15.90
C ASP A 182 21.06 -21.12 -17.05
N ARG A 183 20.56 -20.83 -18.26
CA ARG A 183 20.89 -21.54 -19.50
C ARG A 183 21.89 -20.75 -20.35
N VAL A 184 22.97 -20.24 -19.74
CA VAL A 184 24.05 -19.52 -20.44
C VAL A 184 24.52 -20.27 -21.69
N LYS A 185 24.55 -21.62 -21.65
CA LYS A 185 24.90 -22.48 -22.80
C LYS A 185 23.99 -22.27 -24.02
N VAL A 186 22.66 -22.24 -23.88
CA VAL A 186 21.73 -22.12 -25.02
C VAL A 186 21.77 -20.72 -25.64
N LEU A 187 21.94 -19.69 -24.81
CA LEU A 187 22.08 -18.32 -25.29
C LEU A 187 23.46 -18.08 -25.94
N LEU A 188 24.54 -18.59 -25.35
CA LEU A 188 25.87 -18.59 -25.96
C LEU A 188 25.87 -19.36 -27.29
N GLU A 189 25.22 -20.52 -27.37
CA GLU A 189 25.08 -21.30 -28.62
C GLU A 189 24.35 -20.51 -29.73
N ARG A 190 23.41 -19.62 -29.40
CA ARG A 190 22.74 -18.74 -30.38
C ARG A 190 23.56 -17.49 -30.71
N LEU A 191 24.22 -16.88 -29.72
CA LEU A 191 25.09 -15.72 -29.90
C LEU A 191 26.39 -16.05 -30.66
N LEU A 192 26.93 -17.25 -30.49
CA LEU A 192 28.10 -17.75 -31.22
C LEU A 192 27.81 -17.99 -32.72
N ARG A 193 26.54 -18.11 -33.13
CA ARG A 193 26.14 -18.28 -34.56
C ARG A 193 26.27 -17.00 -35.40
N THR A 194 26.35 -15.82 -34.77
CA THR A 194 26.31 -14.52 -35.47
C THR A 194 27.68 -13.85 -35.67
N LYS A 195 28.75 -14.37 -35.07
CA LYS A 195 30.12 -13.85 -35.27
C LYS A 195 31.01 -14.81 -36.04
N SER A 196 31.34 -14.44 -37.28
CA SER A 196 32.41 -15.09 -38.08
C SER A 196 33.84 -14.77 -37.60
N SER A 197 34.04 -14.07 -36.48
CA SER A 197 35.38 -13.75 -36.00
C SER A 197 35.41 -13.55 -34.47
N PHE A 198 35.62 -14.62 -33.70
CA PHE A 198 36.58 -14.68 -32.57
C PHE A 198 36.69 -16.11 -31.98
N LEU A 199 37.84 -16.71 -32.31
CA LEU A 199 38.57 -17.91 -31.87
C LEU A 199 38.05 -18.87 -30.77
N PHE A 200 37.95 -20.14 -31.18
CA PHE A 200 38.37 -21.41 -30.53
C PHE A 200 37.93 -21.71 -29.08
N VAL A 201 36.89 -22.55 -28.93
CA VAL A 201 36.89 -23.87 -28.26
C VAL A 201 35.42 -24.31 -28.19
N VAL A 202 34.95 -25.05 -29.20
CA VAL A 202 34.05 -26.23 -29.08
C VAL A 202 34.05 -26.88 -30.48
N GLN A 203 35.00 -27.79 -30.71
CA GLN A 203 34.92 -28.74 -31.83
C GLN A 203 33.72 -29.69 -31.57
N GLY A 204 32.85 -29.89 -32.57
CA GLY A 204 32.25 -31.22 -32.72
C GLY A 204 30.86 -31.39 -33.31
N ILE A 205 29.92 -30.41 -33.30
CA ILE A 205 28.50 -30.77 -33.64
C ILE A 205 27.75 -29.91 -34.69
N TYR A 206 28.15 -28.68 -35.07
CA TYR A 206 27.20 -27.83 -35.83
C TYR A 206 27.71 -27.15 -37.11
N THR A 207 28.37 -27.90 -38.00
CA THR A 207 28.78 -27.46 -39.36
C THR A 207 27.81 -27.86 -40.49
N GLN A 208 26.49 -27.94 -40.26
CA GLN A 208 25.56 -28.41 -41.31
C GLN A 208 24.37 -27.52 -41.70
N LYS A 209 24.18 -26.29 -41.18
CA LYS A 209 23.20 -25.34 -41.76
C LYS A 209 23.73 -23.91 -41.76
N ARG A 210 23.83 -23.29 -42.94
CA ARG A 210 23.99 -21.82 -43.08
C ARG A 210 22.66 -21.18 -42.65
N PHE A 211 22.66 -20.44 -41.55
CA PHE A 211 21.49 -19.67 -41.11
C PHE A 211 21.65 -18.20 -41.51
N ASP A 212 20.55 -17.55 -41.87
CA ASP A 212 20.50 -16.12 -42.18
C ASP A 212 20.82 -15.30 -40.91
N PRO A 213 21.88 -14.46 -40.90
CA PRO A 213 22.24 -13.63 -39.76
C PRO A 213 21.10 -12.73 -39.26
N GLN A 214 20.21 -12.30 -40.15
CA GLN A 214 19.08 -11.44 -39.79
C GLN A 214 18.04 -12.20 -38.96
N LYS A 215 17.67 -13.42 -39.38
CA LYS A 215 16.81 -14.32 -38.60
C LYS A 215 17.37 -14.64 -37.21
N VAL A 216 18.69 -14.80 -37.08
CA VAL A 216 19.27 -15.07 -35.75
C VAL A 216 19.13 -13.86 -34.83
N LYS A 217 19.25 -12.63 -35.35
CA LYS A 217 19.00 -11.42 -34.54
C LYS A 217 17.55 -11.35 -34.08
N GLU A 218 16.60 -11.65 -34.97
CA GLU A 218 15.17 -11.72 -34.67
C GLU A 218 14.89 -12.72 -33.54
N GLU A 219 15.41 -13.95 -33.66
CA GLU A 219 15.26 -14.98 -32.63
C GLU A 219 15.85 -14.58 -31.27
N VAL A 220 16.95 -13.82 -31.25
CA VAL A 220 17.58 -13.32 -30.02
C VAL A 220 16.72 -12.23 -29.39
N VAL A 221 16.17 -11.31 -30.19
CA VAL A 221 15.27 -10.26 -29.71
C VAL A 221 14.00 -10.88 -29.12
N ASP A 222 13.39 -11.83 -29.82
CA ASP A 222 12.21 -12.54 -29.33
C ASP A 222 12.52 -13.34 -28.06
N PHE A 223 13.66 -14.02 -28.00
CA PHE A 223 14.09 -14.69 -26.78
C PHE A 223 14.24 -13.72 -25.60
N ALA A 224 14.88 -12.57 -25.82
CA ALA A 224 15.09 -11.57 -24.78
C ALA A 224 13.77 -11.02 -24.24
N ARG A 225 12.85 -10.69 -25.15
CA ARG A 225 11.49 -10.21 -24.83
C ARG A 225 10.72 -11.22 -23.96
N HIS A 226 10.81 -12.52 -24.26
CA HIS A 226 10.09 -13.56 -23.50
C HIS A 226 10.80 -13.95 -22.21
N LYS A 227 12.14 -13.94 -22.18
CA LYS A 227 12.90 -14.41 -21.02
C LYS A 227 13.00 -13.38 -19.91
N TRP A 228 13.00 -12.09 -20.27
CA TRP A 228 13.20 -10.98 -19.33
C TRP A 228 12.11 -9.90 -19.44
N PRO A 229 10.82 -10.23 -19.32
CA PRO A 229 9.73 -9.25 -19.48
C PRO A 229 9.83 -8.10 -18.47
N LEU A 230 10.27 -8.38 -17.22
CA LEU A 230 10.45 -7.35 -16.20
C LEU A 230 11.56 -6.34 -16.53
N LEU A 231 12.62 -6.75 -17.24
CA LEU A 231 13.69 -5.84 -17.67
C LEU A 231 13.26 -4.92 -18.82
N PHE A 232 12.18 -5.28 -19.51
CA PHE A 232 11.51 -4.46 -20.53
C PHE A 232 10.16 -3.93 -20.01
N SER A 233 10.09 -3.58 -18.73
CA SER A 233 8.95 -2.94 -18.08
C SER A 233 9.21 -1.46 -17.82
N ARG A 234 8.15 -0.66 -17.84
CA ARG A 234 8.13 0.64 -17.16
C ARG A 234 7.65 0.47 -15.72
N PHE A 235 8.40 1.03 -14.78
CA PHE A 235 8.15 0.93 -13.36
C PHE A 235 7.57 2.24 -12.82
N TYR A 236 6.54 2.13 -12.01
CA TYR A 236 5.86 3.26 -11.39
C TYR A 236 5.59 2.96 -9.92
N GLU A 237 5.91 3.90 -9.03
CA GLU A 237 5.52 3.78 -7.62
C GLU A 237 4.00 3.95 -7.49
N ALA A 238 3.34 3.04 -6.78
CA ALA A 238 1.91 3.16 -6.51
C ALA A 238 1.53 2.61 -5.13
N PHE A 239 0.49 3.21 -4.57
CA PHE A 239 -0.13 2.79 -3.33
C PHE A 239 -1.51 2.20 -3.61
N LYS A 240 -1.76 0.97 -3.17
CA LYS A 240 -3.08 0.36 -3.29
C LYS A 240 -4.10 1.08 -2.41
N PHE A 241 -5.14 1.63 -3.02
CA PHE A 241 -6.23 2.35 -2.36
C PHE A 241 -7.45 1.48 -2.07
N SER A 242 -7.90 0.66 -3.04
CA SER A 242 -9.05 -0.24 -2.89
C SER A 242 -8.93 -1.47 -3.80
N GLY A 243 -9.77 -2.48 -3.57
CA GLY A 243 -9.76 -3.75 -4.33
C GLY A 243 -9.24 -4.96 -3.55
N PRO A 244 -9.16 -6.15 -4.18
CA PRO A 244 -8.76 -7.41 -3.54
C PRO A 244 -7.41 -7.31 -2.82
N SER A 245 -7.26 -7.95 -1.66
CA SER A 245 -6.08 -7.82 -0.79
C SER A 245 -4.78 -8.18 -1.53
N LEU A 246 -3.76 -7.33 -1.39
CA LEU A 246 -2.38 -7.62 -1.81
C LEU A 246 -1.52 -7.77 -0.55
N PRO A 247 -0.39 -8.51 -0.60
CA PRO A 247 0.51 -8.69 0.56
C PRO A 247 1.08 -7.37 1.10
N LYS A 248 1.24 -6.37 0.25
CA LYS A 248 1.71 -5.01 0.57
C LYS A 248 0.82 -3.99 -0.16
N ASN A 249 0.66 -2.80 0.44
CA ASN A 249 -0.06 -1.68 -0.18
C ASN A 249 0.88 -0.74 -0.93
N ASP A 250 2.09 -0.52 -0.41
CA ASP A 250 3.19 0.12 -1.13
C ASP A 250 3.79 -0.89 -2.10
N LEU A 251 3.77 -0.58 -3.38
CA LEU A 251 4.20 -1.47 -4.44
C LEU A 251 4.72 -0.69 -5.65
N ILE A 252 5.37 -1.42 -6.55
CA ILE A 252 5.82 -0.90 -7.83
C ILE A 252 4.97 -1.57 -8.92
N VAL A 253 4.34 -0.74 -9.75
CA VAL A 253 3.58 -1.19 -10.93
C VAL A 253 4.55 -1.28 -12.09
N ALA A 254 4.76 -2.50 -12.59
CA ALA A 254 5.57 -2.77 -13.77
C ALA A 254 4.65 -3.11 -14.96
N VAL A 255 4.59 -2.22 -15.94
CA VAL A 255 3.82 -2.44 -17.18
C VAL A 255 4.78 -2.90 -18.28
N ASN A 256 4.49 -4.05 -18.90
CA ASN A 256 5.27 -4.60 -20.01
C ASN A 256 4.36 -5.18 -21.10
N TRP A 257 4.94 -5.93 -22.03
CA TRP A 257 4.22 -6.46 -23.19
C TRP A 257 3.30 -7.65 -22.86
N THR A 258 3.48 -8.35 -21.73
CA THR A 258 2.62 -9.47 -21.32
C THR A 258 1.45 -9.02 -20.45
N GLY A 259 1.62 -7.96 -19.67
CA GLY A 259 0.56 -7.43 -18.80
C GLY A 259 1.02 -6.37 -17.81
N VAL A 260 0.27 -6.27 -16.71
CA VAL A 260 0.54 -5.37 -15.59
C VAL A 260 0.94 -6.21 -14.38
N TYR A 261 2.14 -5.99 -13.88
CA TYR A 261 2.71 -6.66 -12.72
C TYR A 261 2.77 -5.69 -11.55
N PHE A 262 2.49 -6.20 -10.37
CA PHE A 262 2.62 -5.47 -9.11
C PHE A 262 3.71 -6.17 -8.33
N VAL A 263 4.83 -5.49 -8.11
CA VAL A 263 6.01 -6.05 -7.43
C VAL A 263 6.31 -5.28 -6.14
N ASP A 264 7.03 -5.90 -5.21
CA ASP A 264 7.57 -5.19 -4.06
C ASP A 264 8.98 -4.62 -4.30
N GLU A 265 9.55 -3.95 -3.30
CA GLU A 265 10.91 -3.38 -3.36
C GLU A 265 12.02 -4.43 -3.55
N GLN A 266 11.72 -5.71 -3.34
CA GLN A 266 12.61 -6.84 -3.58
C GLN A 266 12.36 -7.49 -4.95
N GLU A 267 11.62 -6.82 -5.84
CA GLU A 267 11.20 -7.27 -7.17
C GLU A 267 10.36 -8.57 -7.16
N GLN A 268 9.74 -8.92 -6.03
CA GLN A 268 8.85 -10.09 -5.95
C GLN A 268 7.47 -9.75 -6.50
N VAL A 269 6.96 -10.58 -7.43
CA VAL A 269 5.64 -10.41 -8.04
C VAL A 269 4.54 -10.74 -7.02
N LEU A 270 3.72 -9.74 -6.69
CA LEU A 270 2.59 -9.81 -5.77
C LEU A 270 1.27 -10.10 -6.49
N LEU A 271 1.11 -9.57 -7.70
CA LEU A 271 -0.03 -9.77 -8.59
C LEU A 271 0.42 -9.60 -10.04
N GLU A 272 -0.10 -10.45 -10.91
CA GLU A 272 0.07 -10.37 -12.37
C GLU A 272 -1.33 -10.34 -12.99
N LEU A 273 -1.58 -9.33 -13.82
CA LEU A 273 -2.80 -9.21 -14.62
C LEU A 273 -2.40 -9.20 -16.10
N SER A 274 -2.80 -10.24 -16.83
CA SER A 274 -2.64 -10.28 -18.28
C SER A 274 -3.66 -9.34 -18.96
N PHE A 275 -3.36 -8.81 -20.14
CA PHE A 275 -4.29 -7.93 -20.85
C PHE A 275 -5.70 -8.52 -21.07
N PRO A 276 -5.86 -9.82 -21.42
CA PRO A 276 -7.18 -10.45 -21.56
C PRO A 276 -8.02 -10.46 -20.28
N GLU A 277 -7.38 -10.43 -19.12
CA GLU A 277 -8.08 -10.36 -17.83
C GLU A 277 -8.57 -8.95 -17.53
N ILE A 278 -7.97 -7.91 -18.10
CA ILE A 278 -8.33 -6.51 -17.83
C ILE A 278 -9.51 -6.11 -18.73
N THR A 279 -10.67 -5.88 -18.11
CA THR A 279 -11.91 -5.55 -18.84
C THR A 279 -12.10 -4.05 -19.01
N ALA A 280 -11.66 -3.25 -18.04
CA ALA A 280 -11.77 -1.80 -18.11
C ALA A 280 -10.71 -1.12 -17.24
N THR A 281 -10.27 0.05 -17.69
CA THR A 281 -9.53 1.02 -16.89
C THR A 281 -10.44 2.21 -16.60
N ARG A 282 -10.79 2.45 -15.33
CA ARG A 282 -11.77 3.48 -14.96
C ARG A 282 -11.11 4.67 -14.25
N ARG A 283 -11.70 5.85 -14.45
CA ARG A 283 -11.45 7.06 -13.65
C ARG A 283 -12.51 7.16 -12.57
N LEU A 284 -12.11 7.38 -11.32
CA LEU A 284 -13.01 7.97 -10.34
C LEU A 284 -13.15 9.47 -10.64
N LYS A 285 -14.19 9.87 -11.39
CA LYS A 285 -14.60 11.28 -11.42
C LYS A 285 -15.27 11.57 -10.08
N ALA A 286 -14.58 12.32 -9.22
CA ALA A 286 -15.22 12.90 -8.05
C ALA A 286 -16.37 13.82 -8.50
N ARG A 287 -17.60 13.55 -8.05
CA ARG A 287 -18.67 14.55 -8.05
C ARG A 287 -18.27 15.62 -7.02
N GLY A 288 -17.78 16.76 -7.49
CA GLY A 288 -17.45 17.94 -6.68
C GLY A 288 -16.01 18.39 -6.86
N GLY A 289 -15.82 19.65 -7.26
CA GLY A 289 -14.57 20.21 -7.77
C GLY A 289 -13.41 20.29 -6.76
N LYS A 290 -12.60 19.23 -6.68
CA LYS A 290 -11.22 19.25 -6.18
C LYS A 290 -10.34 18.40 -7.11
N LEU A 291 -9.31 18.99 -7.71
CA LEU A 291 -8.14 18.26 -8.25
C LEU A 291 -7.46 17.49 -7.09
N GLN A 292 -6.90 16.28 -7.22
CA GLN A 292 -6.26 15.59 -8.35
C GLN A 292 -6.65 14.08 -8.31
N SER A 293 -7.06 13.39 -9.38
CA SER A 293 -6.33 12.96 -10.61
C SER A 293 -5.20 11.94 -10.43
N GLN A 294 -4.81 11.56 -9.22
CA GLN A 294 -3.66 10.67 -8.99
C GLN A 294 -4.06 9.22 -8.66
N SER A 295 -5.17 8.73 -9.20
CA SER A 295 -5.58 7.33 -9.03
C SER A 295 -6.07 6.70 -10.32
N PHE A 296 -5.78 5.41 -10.48
CA PHE A 296 -6.24 4.59 -11.60
C PHE A 296 -6.85 3.29 -11.08
N THR A 297 -7.88 2.79 -11.77
CA THR A 297 -8.56 1.54 -11.42
C THR A 297 -8.46 0.55 -12.58
N LEU A 298 -8.02 -0.68 -12.29
CA LEU A 298 -8.05 -1.82 -13.20
C LEU A 298 -9.20 -2.75 -12.80
N ALA A 299 -10.15 -2.96 -13.69
CA ALA A 299 -11.21 -3.95 -13.52
C ALA A 299 -10.84 -5.26 -14.23
N THR A 300 -11.02 -6.40 -13.57
CA THR A 300 -10.72 -7.71 -14.12
C THR A 300 -11.98 -8.41 -14.63
N ILE A 301 -11.82 -9.45 -15.45
CA ILE A 301 -12.90 -10.32 -15.93
C ILE A 301 -13.60 -11.08 -14.81
N LYS A 302 -12.92 -11.23 -13.67
CA LYS A 302 -13.46 -11.81 -12.42
C LYS A 302 -14.39 -10.83 -11.67
N GLY A 303 -14.55 -9.60 -12.17
CA GLY A 303 -15.36 -8.56 -11.54
C GLY A 303 -14.65 -7.85 -10.39
N GLU A 304 -13.33 -8.05 -10.25
CA GLU A 304 -12.52 -7.38 -9.24
C GLU A 304 -12.08 -6.01 -9.74
N GLU A 305 -12.09 -5.00 -8.88
CA GLU A 305 -11.59 -3.66 -9.21
C GLU A 305 -10.43 -3.30 -8.29
N TYR A 306 -9.22 -3.23 -8.85
CA TYR A 306 -8.02 -2.79 -8.14
C TYR A 306 -7.82 -1.30 -8.37
N THR A 307 -7.88 -0.48 -7.33
CA THR A 307 -7.62 0.96 -7.41
C THR A 307 -6.33 1.30 -6.72
N PHE A 308 -5.45 2.02 -7.44
CA PHE A 308 -4.16 2.46 -6.95
C PHE A 308 -4.04 3.98 -7.04
N THR A 309 -3.21 4.55 -6.17
CA THR A 309 -2.83 5.96 -6.14
C THR A 309 -1.37 6.06 -6.57
N SER A 310 -1.06 6.88 -7.56
CA SER A 310 0.31 7.08 -8.07
C SER A 310 0.43 8.49 -8.63
N ASN A 311 1.61 9.10 -8.49
CA ASN A 311 1.93 10.39 -9.11
C ASN A 311 1.95 10.31 -10.65
N ASN A 312 2.08 9.10 -11.20
CA ASN A 312 2.07 8.79 -12.62
C ASN A 312 0.81 8.03 -13.04
N ALA A 313 -0.29 8.15 -12.29
CA ALA A 313 -1.53 7.41 -12.58
C ALA A 313 -2.06 7.63 -14.01
N GLU A 314 -1.85 8.82 -14.57
CA GLU A 314 -2.20 9.15 -15.97
C GLU A 314 -1.33 8.38 -16.96
N ASP A 315 -0.01 8.41 -16.80
CA ASP A 315 0.92 7.68 -17.67
C ASP A 315 0.66 6.17 -17.64
N ILE A 316 0.41 5.61 -16.45
CA ILE A 316 0.09 4.18 -16.28
C ILE A 316 -1.19 3.84 -17.05
N ARG A 317 -2.26 4.62 -16.84
CA ARG A 317 -3.53 4.40 -17.52
C ARG A 317 -3.36 4.48 -19.03
N ASP A 318 -2.76 5.54 -19.52
CA ASP A 318 -2.64 5.80 -20.96
C ASP A 318 -1.80 4.71 -21.63
N LEU A 319 -0.75 4.22 -20.97
CA LEU A 319 0.04 3.09 -21.45
C LEU A 319 -0.78 1.78 -21.50
N VAL A 320 -1.50 1.45 -20.42
CA VAL A 320 -2.33 0.23 -20.36
C VAL A 320 -3.48 0.28 -21.36
N VAL A 321 -4.15 1.43 -21.51
CA VAL A 321 -5.21 1.65 -22.51
C VAL A 321 -4.66 1.50 -23.91
N THR A 322 -3.50 2.11 -24.21
CA THR A 322 -2.85 1.97 -25.53
C THR A 322 -2.61 0.51 -25.88
N PHE A 323 -2.15 -0.30 -24.91
CA PHE A 323 -1.96 -1.74 -25.11
C PHE A 323 -3.26 -2.51 -25.26
N LEU A 324 -4.29 -2.23 -24.46
CA LEU A 324 -5.60 -2.87 -24.56
C LEU A 324 -6.27 -2.58 -25.90
N GLU A 325 -6.30 -1.32 -26.33
CA GLU A 325 -6.91 -0.90 -27.60
C GLU A 325 -6.14 -1.46 -28.79
N GLY A 326 -4.81 -1.37 -28.78
CA GLY A 326 -3.99 -1.95 -29.85
C GLY A 326 -4.15 -3.47 -29.97
N LEU A 327 -4.31 -4.17 -28.84
CA LEU A 327 -4.62 -5.60 -28.82
C LEU A 327 -6.05 -5.90 -29.31
N ARG A 328 -7.05 -5.11 -28.90
CA ARG A 328 -8.44 -5.29 -29.38
C ARG A 328 -8.53 -5.10 -30.88
N ASN A 329 -7.95 -4.04 -31.43
CA ASN A 329 -8.00 -3.74 -32.86
C ASN A 329 -7.42 -4.90 -33.70
N ARG A 330 -6.42 -5.60 -33.18
CA ARG A 330 -5.72 -6.70 -33.88
C ARG A 330 -6.25 -8.08 -33.54
N SER A 331 -7.13 -8.20 -32.55
CA SER A 331 -7.60 -9.48 -32.04
C SER A 331 -8.40 -10.24 -33.10
N LYS A 332 -8.22 -11.56 -33.11
CA LYS A 332 -9.03 -12.52 -33.87
C LYS A 332 -10.03 -13.28 -32.99
N PHE A 333 -10.17 -12.88 -31.72
CA PHE A 333 -10.90 -13.62 -30.70
C PHE A 333 -11.98 -12.75 -30.05
N VAL A 334 -13.24 -13.18 -30.17
CA VAL A 334 -14.38 -12.52 -29.54
C VAL A 334 -15.19 -13.52 -28.71
N VAL A 335 -15.83 -13.06 -27.64
CA VAL A 335 -16.65 -13.89 -26.76
C VAL A 335 -18.10 -13.45 -26.81
N ALA A 336 -19.03 -14.39 -27.00
CA ALA A 336 -20.46 -14.12 -27.01
C ALA A 336 -20.97 -13.60 -25.66
N LEU A 337 -21.69 -12.48 -25.67
CA LEU A 337 -22.30 -11.85 -24.50
C LEU A 337 -23.71 -12.35 -24.19
N GLN A 338 -24.38 -12.90 -25.21
CA GLN A 338 -25.75 -13.39 -25.17
C GLN A 338 -25.93 -14.66 -26.01
N ASP A 339 -27.05 -15.36 -25.81
CA ASP A 339 -27.41 -16.54 -26.58
C ASP A 339 -28.05 -16.11 -27.91
N SER A 340 -27.67 -16.78 -29.01
CA SER A 340 -28.23 -16.58 -30.35
C SER A 340 -28.61 -17.92 -30.98
N SER A 341 -29.89 -18.06 -31.31
CA SER A 341 -30.46 -19.24 -31.96
C SER A 341 -31.37 -18.79 -33.11
N GLU A 342 -30.73 -18.28 -34.18
CA GLU A 342 -31.37 -17.81 -35.43
C GLU A 342 -31.27 -18.88 -36.55
N PRO A 343 -32.13 -18.87 -37.60
CA PRO A 343 -32.13 -19.90 -38.64
C PRO A 343 -31.08 -19.69 -39.74
N SER A 344 -30.45 -20.81 -40.13
CA SER A 344 -29.64 -21.17 -41.32
C SER A 344 -28.59 -20.23 -41.95
N THR A 345 -28.59 -18.92 -41.73
CA THR A 345 -27.59 -17.96 -42.28
C THR A 345 -26.74 -17.26 -41.21
N PHE A 346 -27.26 -17.15 -39.99
CA PHE A 346 -26.56 -16.53 -38.86
C PHE A 346 -25.85 -17.56 -37.97
N LEU A 347 -24.78 -17.14 -37.32
CA LEU A 347 -24.02 -17.98 -36.40
C LEU A 347 -24.83 -18.22 -35.12
N SER A 348 -25.06 -19.50 -34.78
CA SER A 348 -25.62 -19.86 -33.48
C SER A 348 -24.52 -20.00 -32.43
N PHE A 349 -24.70 -19.32 -31.30
CA PHE A 349 -23.74 -19.32 -30.19
C PHE A 349 -24.48 -19.15 -28.85
N GLN A 350 -23.87 -19.68 -27.79
CA GLN A 350 -24.31 -19.46 -26.41
C GLN A 350 -23.41 -18.42 -25.76
N LYS A 351 -23.94 -17.71 -24.78
CA LYS A 351 -23.19 -16.78 -23.95
C LYS A 351 -21.97 -17.47 -23.35
N GLY A 352 -20.79 -16.89 -23.59
CA GLY A 352 -19.50 -17.45 -23.20
C GLY A 352 -18.81 -18.29 -24.27
N ASP A 353 -19.45 -18.56 -25.42
CA ASP A 353 -18.79 -19.22 -26.55
C ASP A 353 -17.68 -18.31 -27.12
N LEU A 354 -16.53 -18.91 -27.43
CA LEU A 354 -15.43 -18.27 -28.15
C LEU A 354 -15.71 -18.33 -29.65
N ILE A 355 -15.68 -17.18 -30.31
CA ILE A 355 -15.83 -17.04 -31.75
C ILE A 355 -14.52 -16.54 -32.33
N LEU A 356 -13.99 -17.26 -33.31
CA LEU A 356 -12.79 -16.90 -34.05
C LEU A 356 -13.18 -16.09 -35.28
N LEU A 357 -12.61 -14.90 -35.43
CA LEU A 357 -12.81 -14.07 -36.62
C LEU A 357 -11.98 -14.63 -37.78
N ASP A 358 -12.62 -14.87 -38.92
CA ASP A 358 -11.93 -15.43 -40.09
C ASP A 358 -11.22 -14.30 -40.85
N GLN A 359 -12.00 -13.47 -41.57
CA GLN A 359 -11.48 -12.35 -42.36
C GLN A 359 -11.34 -11.07 -41.54
N ASP A 360 -12.25 -10.86 -40.57
CA ASP A 360 -12.30 -9.64 -39.76
C ASP A 360 -11.31 -9.65 -38.59
N THR A 361 -11.04 -8.48 -38.05
CA THR A 361 -10.27 -8.22 -36.84
C THR A 361 -11.16 -7.48 -35.86
N GLY A 362 -10.75 -7.41 -34.60
CA GLY A 362 -11.51 -6.67 -33.59
C GLY A 362 -11.74 -5.21 -33.97
N GLU A 363 -10.87 -4.57 -34.76
CA GLU A 363 -11.10 -3.23 -35.31
C GLU A 363 -12.35 -3.17 -36.19
N GLN A 364 -12.55 -4.16 -37.06
CA GLN A 364 -13.73 -4.24 -37.93
C GLN A 364 -14.99 -4.54 -37.10
N VAL A 365 -14.89 -5.41 -36.08
CA VAL A 365 -16.00 -5.68 -35.15
C VAL A 365 -16.39 -4.43 -34.36
N LEU A 366 -15.43 -3.63 -33.91
CA LEU A 366 -15.70 -2.41 -33.13
C LEU A 366 -16.29 -1.27 -33.98
N ASN A 367 -16.06 -1.27 -35.29
CA ASN A 367 -16.49 -0.21 -36.20
C ASN A 367 -17.68 -0.60 -37.11
N SER A 368 -18.07 -1.88 -37.14
CA SER A 368 -19.14 -2.41 -38.01
C SER A 368 -20.30 -2.96 -37.18
N GLY A 369 -21.52 -2.95 -37.71
CA GLY A 369 -22.69 -3.53 -37.02
C GLY A 369 -22.73 -5.06 -37.03
N TRP A 370 -22.02 -5.69 -37.96
CA TRP A 370 -21.98 -7.13 -38.18
C TRP A 370 -20.55 -7.60 -38.45
N ALA A 371 -20.25 -8.85 -38.09
CA ALA A 371 -18.96 -9.49 -38.33
C ALA A 371 -19.14 -10.98 -38.63
N HIS A 372 -18.12 -11.59 -39.25
CA HIS A 372 -18.13 -12.99 -39.63
C HIS A 372 -17.13 -13.82 -38.81
N GLY A 373 -17.53 -15.04 -38.39
CA GLY A 373 -16.62 -15.89 -37.63
C GLY A 373 -17.09 -17.33 -37.45
N VAL A 374 -16.27 -18.09 -36.72
CA VAL A 374 -16.44 -19.52 -36.45
C VAL A 374 -16.60 -19.73 -34.95
N ASN A 375 -17.72 -20.33 -34.53
CA ASN A 375 -17.91 -20.71 -33.13
C ASN A 375 -17.06 -21.94 -32.81
N GLU A 376 -16.13 -21.84 -31.86
CA GLU A 376 -15.21 -22.92 -31.51
C GLU A 376 -15.93 -24.17 -31.00
N ARG A 377 -17.03 -24.01 -30.27
CA ARG A 377 -17.77 -25.12 -29.65
C ARG A 377 -18.55 -25.94 -30.67
N THR A 378 -19.19 -25.28 -31.63
CA THR A 378 -20.06 -25.94 -32.64
C THR A 378 -19.35 -26.16 -33.97
N ASN A 379 -18.20 -25.52 -34.18
CA ASN A 379 -17.47 -25.43 -35.44
C ASN A 379 -18.33 -24.89 -36.61
N GLN A 380 -19.41 -24.18 -36.31
CA GLN A 380 -20.27 -23.53 -37.29
C GLN A 380 -19.69 -22.17 -37.68
N ARG A 381 -19.86 -21.80 -38.94
CA ARG A 381 -19.47 -20.49 -39.49
C ARG A 381 -20.71 -19.69 -39.84
N GLY A 382 -20.66 -18.38 -39.66
CA GLY A 382 -21.76 -17.50 -40.03
C GLY A 382 -21.56 -16.07 -39.56
N ASP A 383 -22.50 -15.21 -39.94
CA ASP A 383 -22.51 -13.81 -39.53
C ASP A 383 -23.13 -13.66 -38.13
N PHE A 384 -22.61 -12.71 -37.36
CA PHE A 384 -23.15 -12.33 -36.06
C PHE A 384 -23.10 -10.81 -35.86
N PRO A 385 -24.03 -10.25 -35.08
CA PRO A 385 -24.04 -8.83 -34.80
C PRO A 385 -22.95 -8.45 -33.79
N ALA A 386 -22.25 -7.35 -34.04
CA ALA A 386 -21.07 -6.95 -33.28
C ALA A 386 -21.38 -6.57 -31.82
N ASP A 387 -22.60 -6.11 -31.54
CA ASP A 387 -23.09 -5.76 -30.20
C ASP A 387 -23.26 -6.97 -29.26
N SER A 388 -23.31 -8.17 -29.84
CA SER A 388 -23.56 -9.43 -29.15
C SER A 388 -22.27 -10.12 -28.69
N VAL A 389 -21.11 -9.51 -28.96
CA VAL A 389 -19.80 -10.07 -28.65
C VAL A 389 -18.90 -9.05 -27.94
N TYR A 390 -17.89 -9.54 -27.21
CA TYR A 390 -16.82 -8.74 -26.63
C TYR A 390 -15.49 -9.13 -27.25
N VAL A 391 -14.75 -8.16 -27.79
CA VAL A 391 -13.41 -8.36 -28.37
C VAL A 391 -12.39 -8.54 -27.26
N LEU A 392 -11.76 -9.72 -27.20
CA LEU A 392 -10.70 -10.00 -26.23
C LEU A 392 -9.41 -9.28 -26.63
N PRO A 393 -8.72 -8.55 -25.71
CA PRO A 393 -7.44 -7.91 -26.00
C PRO A 393 -6.30 -8.96 -26.02
N THR A 394 -6.26 -9.81 -27.05
CA THR A 394 -5.21 -10.83 -27.24
C THR A 394 -4.93 -11.10 -28.72
N MET A 395 -3.67 -11.40 -29.03
CA MET A 395 -3.23 -11.90 -30.34
C MET A 395 -3.08 -13.42 -30.39
N THR A 396 -2.97 -14.04 -29.23
CA THR A 396 -2.83 -15.49 -29.08
C THR A 396 -4.11 -16.07 -28.50
N ARG A 397 -4.34 -17.36 -28.73
CA ARG A 397 -5.49 -18.07 -28.19
C ARG A 397 -5.59 -17.85 -26.66
N PRO A 398 -6.75 -17.39 -26.13
CA PRO A 398 -6.93 -17.18 -24.70
C PRO A 398 -6.90 -18.50 -23.93
N GLN A 399 -6.40 -18.48 -22.69
CA GLN A 399 -6.42 -19.65 -21.81
C GLN A 399 -7.86 -19.99 -21.38
N GLN A 400 -8.14 -21.27 -21.18
CA GLN A 400 -9.49 -21.80 -20.95
C GLN A 400 -10.15 -21.22 -19.68
N GLU A 401 -9.36 -20.82 -18.69
CA GLU A 401 -9.83 -20.18 -17.45
C GLU A 401 -10.54 -18.82 -17.67
N ILE A 402 -10.19 -18.12 -18.76
CA ILE A 402 -10.77 -16.81 -19.11
C ILE A 402 -12.20 -16.98 -19.69
N LEU A 403 -12.51 -18.17 -20.24
CA LEU A 403 -13.76 -18.45 -20.94
C LEU A 403 -14.90 -18.94 -20.00
N CYS A 404 -14.59 -19.51 -18.82
CA CYS A 404 -15.58 -20.23 -18.00
C CYS A 404 -16.37 -19.40 -16.95
N ASN A 405 -16.08 -18.10 -16.75
CA ASN A 405 -16.51 -17.39 -15.54
C ASN A 405 -17.86 -16.63 -15.59
N LYS A 406 -18.79 -17.01 -16.46
CA LYS A 406 -20.18 -16.51 -16.41
C LYS A 406 -21.23 -17.62 -16.55
N CYS A 407 -21.37 -18.57 -15.60
CA CYS A 407 -22.62 -19.35 -15.49
C CYS A 407 -22.90 -20.13 -14.18
N SER A 408 -24.00 -19.78 -13.49
CA SER A 408 -24.86 -20.60 -12.58
C SER A 408 -24.33 -21.14 -11.22
N TRP A 409 -25.03 -20.76 -10.12
CA TRP A 409 -24.58 -20.80 -8.71
C TRP A 409 -24.63 -22.15 -7.96
N CYS A 410 -25.54 -23.08 -8.26
CA CYS A 410 -25.66 -24.35 -7.52
C CYS A 410 -25.46 -25.58 -8.40
N ARG A 411 -24.79 -26.61 -7.87
CA ARG A 411 -24.59 -27.89 -8.57
C ARG A 411 -25.92 -28.67 -8.62
N PRO A 412 -26.32 -29.24 -9.78
CA PRO A 412 -27.36 -30.25 -9.79
C PRO A 412 -26.89 -31.49 -9.02
N PRO A 413 -27.78 -32.22 -8.33
CA PRO A 413 -27.42 -33.46 -7.64
C PRO A 413 -26.80 -34.48 -8.62
N PRO A 414 -25.96 -35.42 -8.15
CA PRO A 414 -25.34 -36.42 -9.02
C PRO A 414 -26.41 -37.23 -9.76
N LYS A 415 -26.29 -37.35 -11.09
CA LYS A 415 -27.07 -38.32 -11.85
C LYS A 415 -26.47 -39.69 -11.60
N HIS A 416 -27.23 -40.60 -10.99
CA HIS A 416 -26.78 -41.97 -10.74
C HIS A 416 -26.56 -42.70 -12.08
N THR A 417 -25.33 -43.14 -12.34
CA THR A 417 -25.05 -44.18 -13.32
C THR A 417 -25.50 -45.51 -12.72
N LEU A 418 -26.38 -46.21 -13.42
CA LEU A 418 -26.89 -47.52 -13.03
C LEU A 418 -25.74 -48.52 -12.84
N SER A 419 -25.55 -49.04 -11.61
CA SER A 419 -25.03 -50.40 -11.39
C SER A 419 -25.18 -50.87 -9.94
N ARG A 420 -25.80 -52.06 -9.81
CA ARG A 420 -25.84 -53.03 -8.69
C ARG A 420 -26.72 -52.75 -7.45
N VAL A 421 -27.95 -53.26 -7.57
CA VAL A 421 -28.66 -54.24 -6.70
C VAL A 421 -28.12 -54.47 -5.27
N MET A 422 -29.08 -54.41 -4.34
CA MET A 422 -29.09 -54.74 -2.90
C MET A 422 -28.37 -53.75 -1.97
N VAL A 423 -29.16 -52.82 -1.39
CA VAL A 423 -29.35 -52.58 0.06
C VAL A 423 -30.58 -51.65 0.22
N THR A 424 -31.35 -51.94 1.26
CA THR A 424 -32.62 -51.39 1.82
C THR A 424 -33.23 -50.07 1.30
N LYS A 425 -34.55 -50.14 1.05
CA LYS A 425 -35.49 -49.03 0.81
C LYS A 425 -35.61 -48.05 2.00
N ASN A 426 -35.93 -46.80 1.64
CA ASN A 426 -36.45 -45.68 2.44
C ASN A 426 -35.45 -44.80 3.24
N ARG A 427 -34.87 -43.80 2.56
CA ARG A 427 -34.80 -42.40 3.05
C ARG A 427 -35.10 -41.47 1.87
N GLY A 428 -35.84 -40.39 2.14
CA GLY A 428 -36.38 -39.48 1.12
C GLY A 428 -35.29 -38.84 0.24
N LYS A 429 -35.70 -38.24 -0.88
CA LYS A 429 -34.83 -37.43 -1.74
C LYS A 429 -34.19 -36.32 -0.88
N ASP A 430 -32.96 -36.52 -0.42
CA ASP A 430 -32.27 -35.54 0.43
C ASP A 430 -32.05 -34.25 -0.37
N LYS A 431 -32.74 -33.18 0.05
CA LYS A 431 -32.58 -31.85 -0.52
C LYS A 431 -31.19 -31.36 -0.13
N LEU A 432 -30.34 -31.07 -1.12
CA LEU A 432 -28.97 -30.61 -0.87
C LEU A 432 -28.91 -29.35 0.02
N TRP A 433 -29.98 -28.55 0.05
CA TRP A 433 -30.12 -27.30 0.78
C TRP A 433 -30.77 -27.40 2.17
N SER A 434 -31.16 -28.60 2.64
CA SER A 434 -31.73 -28.80 3.99
C SER A 434 -30.72 -29.45 4.94
N CYS A 435 -30.94 -29.34 6.25
CA CYS A 435 -30.05 -29.86 7.29
C CYS A 435 -29.78 -31.37 7.13
N THR A 436 -28.51 -31.76 7.26
CA THR A 436 -28.06 -33.16 7.22
C THR A 436 -27.07 -33.44 8.33
N ARG A 437 -27.09 -34.66 8.88
CA ARG A 437 -26.09 -35.16 9.85
C ARG A 437 -24.93 -35.92 9.19
N GLU A 438 -24.99 -36.11 7.87
CA GLU A 438 -23.92 -36.69 7.09
C GLU A 438 -23.00 -35.58 6.56
N PRO A 439 -21.66 -35.67 6.78
CA PRO A 439 -20.72 -34.71 6.24
C PRO A 439 -20.76 -34.69 4.71
N LEU A 440 -20.75 -33.50 4.13
CA LEU A 440 -20.68 -33.33 2.69
C LEU A 440 -19.34 -33.83 2.15
N LYS A 441 -19.41 -34.57 1.04
CA LYS A 441 -18.23 -35.08 0.32
C LYS A 441 -17.72 -34.10 -0.74
N GLN A 442 -18.51 -33.08 -1.08
CA GLN A 442 -18.22 -32.04 -2.06
C GLN A 442 -18.89 -30.73 -1.60
N PRO A 443 -18.29 -29.56 -1.86
CA PRO A 443 -18.86 -28.29 -1.43
C PRO A 443 -20.20 -27.98 -2.13
N LEU A 444 -21.00 -27.10 -1.54
CA LEU A 444 -22.33 -26.74 -2.05
C LEU A 444 -22.22 -25.91 -3.34
N LEU A 445 -21.28 -24.97 -3.38
CA LEU A 445 -21.11 -24.05 -4.50
C LEU A 445 -20.18 -24.62 -5.56
N LYS A 446 -20.58 -24.54 -6.84
CA LYS A 446 -19.76 -25.01 -7.97
C LYS A 446 -18.39 -24.32 -8.03
N LYS A 447 -18.34 -23.03 -7.67
CA LYS A 447 -17.14 -22.19 -7.76
C LYS A 447 -15.98 -22.62 -6.86
N VAL A 448 -16.25 -23.41 -5.82
CA VAL A 448 -15.22 -23.85 -4.84
C VAL A 448 -14.87 -25.34 -4.97
N VAL A 449 -15.45 -26.09 -5.91
CA VAL A 449 -15.23 -27.54 -6.03
C VAL A 449 -13.74 -27.91 -6.21
N HIS A 450 -12.96 -27.05 -6.86
CA HIS A 450 -11.52 -27.26 -7.08
C HIS A 450 -10.62 -26.62 -6.03
N HIS A 451 -11.19 -25.96 -5.01
CA HIS A 451 -10.42 -25.34 -3.94
C HIS A 451 -10.07 -26.37 -2.87
N GLU A 452 -8.79 -26.44 -2.47
CA GLU A 452 -8.27 -27.43 -1.51
C GLU A 452 -9.03 -27.41 -0.17
N ASP A 453 -9.31 -26.21 0.35
CA ASP A 453 -10.04 -26.02 1.61
C ASP A 453 -11.58 -25.98 1.50
N SER A 454 -12.16 -26.36 0.36
CA SER A 454 -13.60 -26.20 0.10
C SER A 454 -14.53 -26.97 1.04
N LEU A 455 -14.02 -28.02 1.70
CA LEU A 455 -14.75 -28.82 2.68
C LEU A 455 -14.29 -28.57 4.13
N ALA A 456 -13.30 -27.70 4.33
CA ALA A 456 -12.65 -27.51 5.62
C ALA A 456 -13.62 -27.06 6.73
N CYS A 457 -14.64 -26.26 6.39
CA CYS A 457 -15.62 -25.76 7.35
C CYS A 457 -16.78 -26.74 7.65
N VAL A 458 -16.99 -27.79 6.84
CA VAL A 458 -18.17 -28.67 6.95
C VAL A 458 -18.21 -29.41 8.29
N LEU A 459 -17.14 -30.15 8.61
CA LEU A 459 -17.06 -30.90 9.87
C LEU A 459 -17.04 -29.99 11.10
N PRO A 460 -16.25 -28.88 11.14
CA PRO A 460 -16.28 -27.93 12.24
C PRO A 460 -17.66 -27.30 12.50
N VAL A 461 -18.43 -26.92 11.46
CA VAL A 461 -19.80 -26.39 11.63
C VAL A 461 -20.69 -27.44 12.30
N MET A 462 -20.65 -28.69 11.85
CA MET A 462 -21.46 -29.78 12.43
C MET A 462 -21.04 -30.10 13.87
N LYS A 463 -19.73 -30.06 14.18
CA LYS A 463 -19.22 -30.24 15.54
C LYS A 463 -19.66 -29.11 16.48
N TYR A 464 -19.63 -27.86 16.02
CA TYR A 464 -20.08 -26.71 16.80
C TYR A 464 -21.58 -26.79 17.09
N MET A 465 -22.37 -27.24 16.11
CA MET A 465 -23.82 -27.43 16.27
C MET A 465 -24.20 -28.67 17.08
N GLY A 466 -23.25 -29.56 17.41
CA GLY A 466 -23.55 -30.81 18.12
C GLY A 466 -24.20 -31.88 17.23
N ASP A 467 -24.18 -31.69 15.90
CA ASP A 467 -24.68 -32.65 14.92
C ASP A 467 -23.64 -33.74 14.56
N TYR A 468 -22.39 -33.59 15.02
CA TYR A 468 -21.31 -34.55 14.82
C TYR A 468 -20.49 -34.76 16.11
N PRO A 469 -20.04 -36.00 16.42
CA PRO A 469 -19.24 -36.27 17.61
C PRO A 469 -17.93 -35.45 17.64
N SER A 470 -17.67 -34.78 18.76
CA SER A 470 -16.42 -34.04 18.99
C SER A 470 -15.78 -34.44 20.32
N LYS A 471 -14.45 -34.44 20.36
CA LYS A 471 -13.71 -34.48 21.63
C LYS A 471 -13.92 -33.16 22.37
N ARG A 472 -13.78 -33.16 23.69
CA ARG A 472 -13.84 -31.94 24.50
C ARG A 472 -12.73 -30.98 24.02
N THR A 473 -13.16 -29.88 23.42
CA THR A 473 -12.29 -28.85 22.84
C THR A 473 -11.48 -28.15 23.93
N ARG A 474 -10.22 -27.78 23.64
CA ARG A 474 -9.34 -27.15 24.64
C ARG A 474 -9.60 -25.65 24.77
N SER A 475 -10.01 -24.99 23.68
CA SER A 475 -10.33 -23.56 23.64
C SER A 475 -11.74 -23.31 23.08
N VAL A 476 -12.44 -22.32 23.64
CA VAL A 476 -13.82 -21.95 23.24
C VAL A 476 -13.91 -21.55 21.76
N ASN A 477 -12.86 -20.94 21.22
CA ASN A 477 -12.78 -20.46 19.85
C ASN A 477 -12.09 -21.41 18.86
N GLU A 478 -11.66 -22.61 19.27
CA GLU A 478 -10.92 -23.54 18.41
C GLU A 478 -11.77 -23.98 17.19
N LEU A 479 -13.05 -24.27 17.41
CA LEU A 479 -13.96 -24.65 16.33
C LEU A 479 -14.28 -23.46 15.42
N THR A 480 -14.48 -22.27 15.99
CA THR A 480 -14.76 -21.07 15.19
C THR A 480 -13.56 -20.65 14.35
N ASP A 481 -12.33 -20.84 14.86
CA ASP A 481 -11.11 -20.62 14.08
C ASP A 481 -11.10 -21.56 12.85
N GLN A 482 -11.36 -22.86 13.04
CA GLN A 482 -11.45 -23.84 11.92
C GLN A 482 -12.57 -23.51 10.93
N ILE A 483 -13.68 -22.94 11.38
CA ILE A 483 -14.80 -22.56 10.51
C ILE A 483 -14.42 -21.36 9.64
N PHE A 484 -13.88 -20.30 10.22
CA PHE A 484 -13.76 -19.00 9.55
C PHE A 484 -12.38 -18.68 8.98
N GLU A 485 -11.29 -19.29 9.46
CA GLU A 485 -9.93 -18.94 9.04
C GLU A 485 -9.70 -19.11 7.53
N GLY A 486 -10.22 -20.19 6.93
CA GLY A 486 -10.11 -20.42 5.48
C GLY A 486 -10.78 -19.32 4.65
N ALA A 487 -12.01 -18.92 5.02
CA ALA A 487 -12.75 -17.91 4.27
C ALA A 487 -12.25 -16.47 4.45
N LEU A 488 -11.52 -16.20 5.54
CA LEU A 488 -10.86 -14.92 5.72
C LEU A 488 -9.61 -14.80 4.83
N LYS A 489 -8.99 -15.92 4.43
CA LYS A 489 -7.86 -15.98 3.49
C LYS A 489 -8.31 -16.07 2.03
N ALA A 490 -9.42 -16.78 1.76
CA ALA A 490 -9.92 -17.04 0.41
C ALA A 490 -11.38 -16.57 0.25
N GLU A 491 -11.59 -15.53 -0.56
CA GLU A 491 -12.92 -14.95 -0.83
C GLU A 491 -13.97 -15.97 -1.31
N PRO A 492 -13.66 -16.92 -2.21
CA PRO A 492 -14.67 -17.86 -2.72
C PRO A 492 -15.35 -18.70 -1.62
N LEU A 493 -14.67 -18.94 -0.50
CA LEU A 493 -15.17 -19.74 0.63
C LEU A 493 -16.15 -18.97 1.53
N LYS A 494 -16.23 -17.64 1.44
CA LYS A 494 -17.16 -16.83 2.26
C LYS A 494 -18.61 -17.21 2.02
N ASP A 495 -18.99 -17.30 0.76
CA ASP A 495 -20.35 -17.72 0.38
C ASP A 495 -20.61 -19.19 0.73
N GLU A 496 -19.59 -20.04 0.62
CA GLU A 496 -19.71 -21.45 1.01
C GLU A 496 -20.06 -21.54 2.51
N ILE A 497 -19.40 -20.78 3.38
CA ILE A 497 -19.73 -20.74 4.81
C ILE A 497 -21.16 -20.27 5.06
N PHE A 498 -21.61 -19.19 4.40
CA PHE A 498 -23.01 -18.74 4.52
C PHE A 498 -23.99 -19.84 4.10
N CYS A 499 -23.72 -20.51 2.98
CA CYS A 499 -24.55 -21.61 2.48
C CYS A 499 -24.56 -22.81 3.43
N GLN A 500 -23.40 -23.19 4.00
CA GLN A 500 -23.29 -24.30 4.95
C GLN A 500 -24.06 -24.00 6.24
N ILE A 501 -23.93 -22.80 6.80
CA ILE A 501 -24.66 -22.39 8.01
C ILE A 501 -26.17 -22.37 7.75
N ILE A 502 -26.62 -21.74 6.66
CA ILE A 502 -28.05 -21.66 6.34
C ILE A 502 -28.64 -23.04 6.01
N LYS A 503 -27.89 -23.91 5.34
CA LYS A 503 -28.29 -25.31 5.11
C LYS A 503 -28.58 -25.99 6.44
N GLN A 504 -27.68 -25.88 7.41
CA GLN A 504 -27.86 -26.49 8.73
C GLN A 504 -28.96 -25.83 9.57
N LEU A 505 -29.35 -24.58 9.27
CA LEU A 505 -30.51 -23.90 9.87
C LEU A 505 -31.84 -24.20 9.16
N THR A 506 -31.80 -24.79 7.95
CA THR A 506 -33.00 -25.08 7.17
C THR A 506 -33.53 -26.47 7.55
N ASP A 507 -34.74 -26.53 8.07
CA ASP A 507 -35.42 -27.75 8.53
C ASP A 507 -34.66 -28.50 9.67
N ASN A 508 -33.96 -27.76 10.55
CA ASN A 508 -33.29 -28.32 11.74
C ASN A 508 -34.05 -27.95 13.03
N HIS A 509 -34.66 -28.94 13.68
CA HIS A 509 -35.44 -28.73 14.91
C HIS A 509 -34.67 -29.04 16.20
N VAL A 510 -33.44 -29.54 16.12
CA VAL A 510 -32.72 -30.09 17.30
C VAL A 510 -31.65 -29.14 17.80
N ASN A 511 -30.85 -28.57 16.88
CA ASN A 511 -29.65 -27.78 17.23
C ASN A 511 -29.62 -26.38 16.58
N GLU A 512 -30.80 -25.81 16.29
CA GLU A 512 -30.95 -24.54 15.57
C GLU A 512 -30.21 -23.37 16.26
N GLU A 513 -30.26 -23.31 17.59
CA GLU A 513 -29.64 -22.27 18.41
C GLU A 513 -28.14 -22.08 18.13
N LYS A 514 -27.39 -23.18 17.99
CA LYS A 514 -25.95 -23.14 17.71
C LYS A 514 -25.64 -22.67 16.29
N GLY A 515 -26.52 -22.97 15.34
CA GLY A 515 -26.42 -22.45 13.97
C GLY A 515 -26.61 -20.93 13.92
N TRP A 516 -27.51 -20.38 14.75
CA TRP A 516 -27.72 -18.94 14.85
C TRP A 516 -26.55 -18.20 15.49
N GLU A 517 -25.88 -18.80 16.48
CA GLU A 517 -24.61 -18.27 17.02
C GLU A 517 -23.56 -18.14 15.90
N LEU A 518 -23.40 -19.18 15.06
CA LEU A 518 -22.47 -19.14 13.92
C LEU A 518 -22.86 -18.11 12.87
N LEU A 519 -24.15 -17.97 12.56
CA LEU A 519 -24.63 -16.96 11.61
C LEU A 519 -24.36 -15.55 12.13
N TRP A 520 -24.54 -15.31 13.42
CA TRP A 520 -24.27 -14.04 14.09
C TRP A 520 -22.78 -13.67 14.06
N LEU A 521 -21.90 -14.64 14.32
CA LEU A 521 -20.45 -14.49 14.17
C LEU A 521 -20.08 -14.19 12.71
N CYS A 522 -20.58 -15.00 11.76
CA CYS A 522 -20.31 -14.85 10.33
C CYS A 522 -20.69 -13.46 9.79
N ALA A 523 -21.89 -12.98 10.13
CA ALA A 523 -22.40 -11.66 9.72
C ALA A 523 -21.56 -10.49 10.26
N GLY A 524 -20.78 -10.70 11.34
CA GLY A 524 -19.84 -9.71 11.87
C GLY A 524 -18.43 -9.77 11.30
N LEU A 525 -18.09 -10.84 10.56
CA LEU A 525 -16.77 -11.02 9.95
C LEU A 525 -16.70 -10.51 8.52
N PHE A 526 -17.64 -10.92 7.67
CA PHE A 526 -17.64 -10.54 6.26
C PHE A 526 -19.05 -10.60 5.67
N PRO A 527 -19.36 -9.76 4.67
CA PRO A 527 -20.60 -9.89 3.93
C PRO A 527 -20.50 -11.05 2.91
N PRO A 528 -21.65 -11.66 2.53
CA PRO A 528 -21.74 -12.55 1.38
C PRO A 528 -21.52 -11.75 0.09
N SER A 529 -21.30 -12.43 -1.03
CA SER A 529 -21.24 -11.79 -2.34
C SER A 529 -22.55 -11.10 -2.70
N ASN A 530 -22.48 -10.14 -3.63
CA ASN A 530 -23.66 -9.41 -4.14
C ASN A 530 -24.73 -10.36 -4.70
N ALA A 531 -24.33 -11.52 -5.22
CA ALA A 531 -25.25 -12.54 -5.73
C ALA A 531 -26.01 -13.25 -4.61
N LEU A 532 -25.32 -13.60 -3.51
CA LEU A 532 -25.91 -14.35 -2.40
C LEU A 532 -26.66 -13.42 -1.41
N LEU A 533 -26.25 -12.17 -1.29
CA LEU A 533 -26.79 -11.19 -0.33
C LEU A 533 -28.34 -11.12 -0.29
N PRO A 534 -29.08 -11.03 -1.42
CA PRO A 534 -30.55 -10.98 -1.38
C PRO A 534 -31.18 -12.23 -0.77
N HIS A 535 -30.55 -13.39 -0.93
CA HIS A 535 -31.03 -14.66 -0.37
C HIS A 535 -30.84 -14.70 1.15
N ILE A 536 -29.68 -14.27 1.64
CA ILE A 536 -29.40 -14.16 3.08
C ILE A 536 -30.38 -13.18 3.73
N GLN A 537 -30.61 -12.03 3.09
CA GLN A 537 -31.55 -11.03 3.60
C GLN A 537 -32.98 -11.57 3.67
N ARG A 538 -33.45 -12.28 2.64
CA ARG A 538 -34.77 -12.93 2.65
C ARG A 538 -34.88 -14.02 3.71
N PHE A 539 -33.83 -14.82 3.91
CA PHE A 539 -33.78 -15.84 4.97
C PHE A 539 -33.91 -15.21 6.36
N LEU A 540 -33.15 -14.16 6.66
CA LEU A 540 -33.27 -13.44 7.93
C LEU A 540 -34.67 -12.82 8.09
N GLN A 541 -35.22 -12.24 7.02
CA GLN A 541 -36.56 -11.64 7.03
C GLN A 541 -37.69 -12.67 7.26
N SER A 542 -37.56 -13.90 6.76
CA SER A 542 -38.56 -14.95 7.03
C SER A 542 -38.48 -15.50 8.46
N LYS A 543 -37.31 -15.37 9.09
CA LYS A 543 -37.02 -15.80 10.47
C LYS A 543 -37.00 -14.65 11.48
N ARG A 544 -37.78 -13.57 11.25
CA ARG A 544 -37.84 -12.38 12.13
C ARG A 544 -38.18 -12.66 13.59
N GLN A 545 -38.88 -13.76 13.87
CA GLN A 545 -39.24 -14.16 15.24
C GLN A 545 -38.04 -14.64 16.06
N HIS A 546 -36.93 -15.02 15.41
CA HIS A 546 -35.74 -15.46 16.12
C HIS A 546 -34.98 -14.24 16.71
N PRO A 547 -34.57 -14.26 18.00
CA PRO A 547 -33.96 -13.10 18.67
C PRO A 547 -32.72 -12.54 17.96
N LEU A 548 -31.90 -13.40 17.35
CA LEU A 548 -30.66 -13.01 16.66
C LEU A 548 -30.88 -12.52 15.22
N SER A 549 -32.08 -12.67 14.64
CA SER A 549 -32.30 -12.37 13.21
C SER A 549 -32.12 -10.89 12.87
N ALA A 550 -32.71 -9.99 13.68
CA ALA A 550 -32.58 -8.55 13.49
C ALA A 550 -31.12 -8.09 13.65
N ASP A 551 -30.41 -8.64 14.63
CA ASP A 551 -29.01 -8.29 14.88
C ASP A 551 -28.08 -8.81 13.77
N CYS A 552 -28.32 -10.03 13.26
CA CYS A 552 -27.61 -10.55 12.09
C CYS A 552 -27.79 -9.64 10.86
N MET A 553 -29.00 -9.12 10.63
CA MET A 553 -29.27 -8.18 9.54
C MET A 553 -28.49 -6.87 9.70
N HIS A 554 -28.46 -6.33 10.91
CA HIS A 554 -27.72 -5.10 11.23
C HIS A 554 -26.21 -5.28 11.05
N ARG A 555 -25.66 -6.39 11.56
CA ARG A 555 -24.25 -6.75 11.43
C ARG A 555 -23.85 -6.93 9.97
N LEU A 556 -24.69 -7.58 9.17
CA LEU A 556 -24.50 -7.72 7.73
C LEU A 556 -24.36 -6.37 7.02
N HIS A 557 -25.24 -5.41 7.35
CA HIS A 557 -25.17 -4.05 6.79
C HIS A 557 -23.92 -3.31 7.26
N LYS A 558 -23.48 -3.50 8.50
CA LYS A 558 -22.22 -2.94 9.00
C LYS A 558 -21.00 -3.56 8.30
N ALA A 559 -20.98 -4.87 8.09
CA ALA A 559 -19.90 -5.55 7.36
C ALA A 559 -19.80 -5.06 5.90
N LEU A 560 -20.92 -4.78 5.24
CA LEU A 560 -20.96 -4.16 3.91
C LEU A 560 -20.35 -2.75 3.89
N ARG A 561 -20.54 -1.96 4.95
CA ARG A 561 -20.02 -0.58 5.05
C ARG A 561 -18.55 -0.54 5.48
N ASN A 562 -18.18 -1.36 6.46
CA ASN A 562 -16.88 -1.29 7.13
C ASN A 562 -15.82 -2.18 6.49
N GLY A 563 -16.23 -3.15 5.65
CA GLY A 563 -15.37 -4.15 5.03
C GLY A 563 -15.31 -5.46 5.79
N SER A 564 -14.57 -6.44 5.25
CA SER A 564 -14.32 -7.73 5.91
C SER A 564 -13.23 -7.62 6.98
N ARG A 565 -13.39 -8.36 8.07
CA ARG A 565 -12.36 -8.66 9.07
C ARG A 565 -11.22 -9.48 8.44
N LYS A 566 -10.06 -9.48 9.10
CA LYS A 566 -8.85 -10.23 8.70
C LYS A 566 -8.64 -11.49 9.53
N TYR A 567 -9.10 -11.51 10.79
CA TYR A 567 -8.90 -12.63 11.70
C TYR A 567 -10.23 -13.24 12.17
N PRO A 568 -10.23 -14.53 12.56
CA PRO A 568 -11.42 -15.18 13.12
C PRO A 568 -11.95 -14.47 14.37
N PRO A 569 -13.18 -14.79 14.81
CA PRO A 569 -13.77 -14.18 16.00
C PRO A 569 -12.86 -14.29 17.22
N HIS A 570 -12.74 -13.20 17.96
CA HIS A 570 -12.04 -13.18 19.22
C HIS A 570 -12.81 -13.97 20.29
N LEU A 571 -12.12 -14.49 21.32
CA LEU A 571 -12.76 -15.31 22.36
C LEU A 571 -13.96 -14.61 23.00
N VAL A 572 -13.85 -13.30 23.23
CA VAL A 572 -14.91 -12.47 23.83
C VAL A 572 -16.15 -12.40 22.92
N GLU A 573 -15.97 -12.41 21.60
CA GLU A 573 -17.08 -12.45 20.65
C GLU A 573 -17.84 -13.79 20.71
N VAL A 574 -17.09 -14.89 20.88
CA VAL A 574 -17.65 -16.25 20.98
C VAL A 574 -18.34 -16.47 22.33
N GLU A 575 -17.71 -16.06 23.43
CA GLU A 575 -18.28 -16.18 24.77
C GLU A 575 -19.56 -15.37 24.92
N ALA A 576 -19.61 -14.13 24.41
CA ALA A 576 -20.80 -13.28 24.47
C ALA A 576 -22.02 -13.97 23.84
N ILE A 577 -21.88 -14.45 22.59
CA ILE A 577 -23.02 -15.07 21.91
C ILE A 577 -23.41 -16.43 22.50
N GLN A 578 -22.45 -17.18 23.06
CA GLN A 578 -22.73 -18.42 23.81
C GLN A 578 -23.49 -18.15 25.12
N HIS A 579 -23.24 -17.02 25.76
CA HIS A 579 -24.01 -16.52 26.91
C HIS A 579 -25.29 -15.77 26.52
N LYS A 580 -25.68 -15.83 25.23
CA LYS A 580 -26.89 -15.20 24.69
C LYS A 580 -26.91 -13.67 24.83
N THR A 581 -25.73 -13.04 24.84
CA THR A 581 -25.58 -11.59 24.81
C THR A 581 -25.00 -11.13 23.46
N THR A 582 -25.63 -10.14 22.85
CA THR A 582 -25.17 -9.54 21.58
C THR A 582 -24.32 -8.29 21.81
N GLN A 583 -24.41 -7.69 23.01
CA GLN A 583 -23.63 -6.53 23.42
C GLN A 583 -22.35 -6.99 24.12
N ILE A 584 -21.22 -6.46 23.68
CA ILE A 584 -19.91 -6.76 24.24
C ILE A 584 -19.36 -5.49 24.87
N PHE A 585 -19.01 -5.54 26.15
CA PHE A 585 -18.34 -4.45 26.84
C PHE A 585 -16.87 -4.76 27.04
N HIS A 586 -16.01 -3.85 26.59
CA HIS A 586 -14.56 -3.95 26.79
C HIS A 586 -14.08 -2.87 27.75
N LYS A 587 -13.31 -3.30 28.74
CA LYS A 587 -12.69 -2.40 29.73
C LYS A 587 -11.54 -1.61 29.12
N VAL A 588 -11.51 -0.30 29.36
CA VAL A 588 -10.49 0.64 28.88
C VAL A 588 -9.92 1.38 30.09
N TYR A 589 -8.60 1.42 30.18
CA TYR A 589 -7.85 2.07 31.25
C TYR A 589 -7.35 3.45 30.82
N PHE A 590 -7.27 4.37 31.77
CA PHE A 590 -6.84 5.75 31.57
C PHE A 590 -5.56 6.07 32.36
N PRO A 591 -4.80 7.12 31.98
CA PRO A 591 -3.55 7.48 32.66
C PRO A 591 -3.69 7.92 34.12
N ASP A 592 -4.90 8.28 34.57
CA ASP A 592 -5.20 8.68 35.95
C ASP A 592 -5.48 7.50 36.88
N ASP A 593 -5.10 6.29 36.45
CA ASP A 593 -5.34 5.00 37.11
C ASP A 593 -6.82 4.61 37.24
N THR A 594 -7.71 5.23 36.47
CA THR A 594 -9.13 4.85 36.38
C THR A 594 -9.41 3.94 35.16
N ASP A 595 -10.60 3.36 35.13
CA ASP A 595 -11.06 2.54 34.02
C ASP A 595 -12.59 2.65 33.81
N GLU A 596 -13.03 2.44 32.57
CA GLU A 596 -14.44 2.36 32.21
C GLU A 596 -14.70 1.23 31.20
N ALA A 597 -15.93 0.70 31.20
CA ALA A 597 -16.37 -0.31 30.25
C ALA A 597 -17.11 0.34 29.07
N PHE A 598 -16.69 0.02 27.85
CA PHE A 598 -17.25 0.57 26.62
C PHE A 598 -17.84 -0.52 25.74
N GLU A 599 -18.99 -0.25 25.15
CA GLU A 599 -19.59 -1.14 24.16
C GLU A 599 -18.74 -1.20 22.89
N VAL A 600 -18.41 -2.41 22.46
CA VAL A 600 -17.66 -2.71 21.24
C VAL A 600 -18.40 -3.76 20.42
N GLU A 601 -18.26 -3.68 19.11
CA GLU A 601 -18.83 -4.61 18.16
C GLU A 601 -17.74 -5.26 17.33
N SER A 602 -18.09 -6.36 16.65
CA SER A 602 -17.20 -7.03 15.70
C SER A 602 -16.69 -6.12 14.59
N SER A 603 -17.46 -5.08 14.26
CA SER A 603 -17.13 -4.10 13.20
C SER A 603 -16.51 -2.80 13.71
N THR A 604 -16.26 -2.68 15.03
CA THR A 604 -15.69 -1.47 15.64
C THR A 604 -14.24 -1.29 15.21
N LYS A 605 -13.93 -0.17 14.55
CA LYS A 605 -12.56 0.24 14.25
C LYS A 605 -11.98 1.06 15.39
N ALA A 606 -10.66 1.08 15.51
CA ALA A 606 -9.98 1.81 16.57
C ALA A 606 -10.34 3.30 16.60
N LYS A 607 -10.46 3.96 15.44
CA LYS A 607 -10.92 5.36 15.35
C LYS A 607 -12.32 5.59 15.92
N ASP A 608 -13.25 4.67 15.66
CA ASP A 608 -14.65 4.80 16.08
C ASP A 608 -14.72 4.57 17.60
N PHE A 609 -13.91 3.64 18.09
CA PHE A 609 -13.76 3.39 19.52
C PHE A 609 -13.15 4.61 20.24
N CYS A 610 -12.07 5.21 19.72
CA CYS A 610 -11.51 6.46 20.24
C CYS A 610 -12.55 7.59 20.29
N GLN A 611 -13.40 7.70 19.26
CA GLN A 611 -14.45 8.72 19.20
C GLN A 611 -15.52 8.49 20.28
N ASN A 612 -15.93 7.24 20.50
CA ASN A 612 -16.90 6.88 21.54
C ASN A 612 -16.36 7.22 22.94
N ILE A 613 -15.11 6.86 23.22
CA ILE A 613 -14.44 7.17 24.49
C ILE A 613 -14.35 8.69 24.68
N SER A 614 -13.91 9.41 23.66
CA SER A 614 -13.77 10.87 23.73
C SER A 614 -15.10 11.56 24.00
N THR A 615 -16.19 11.07 23.39
CA THR A 615 -17.54 11.60 23.59
C THR A 615 -18.04 11.32 25.02
N ARG A 616 -17.80 10.10 25.52
CA ARG A 616 -18.18 9.70 26.89
C ARG A 616 -17.46 10.52 27.96
N LEU A 617 -16.17 10.81 27.74
CA LEU A 617 -15.33 11.61 28.65
C LEU A 617 -15.47 13.12 28.43
N LEU A 618 -16.39 13.56 27.55
CA LEU A 618 -16.66 14.97 27.24
C LEU A 618 -15.43 15.74 26.74
N LEU A 619 -14.53 15.07 26.01
CA LEU A 619 -13.37 15.70 25.39
C LEU A 619 -13.82 16.58 24.23
N LYS A 620 -13.16 17.74 24.06
CA LYS A 620 -13.45 18.66 22.96
C LYS A 620 -12.98 18.13 21.60
N SER A 621 -11.97 17.25 21.61
CA SER A 621 -11.42 16.64 20.39
C SER A 621 -10.81 15.27 20.68
N SER A 622 -11.10 14.29 19.83
CA SER A 622 -10.47 12.97 19.80
C SER A 622 -9.11 12.97 19.08
N GLU A 623 -8.73 14.09 18.46
CA GLU A 623 -7.51 14.19 17.66
C GLU A 623 -6.25 13.90 18.48
N GLY A 624 -5.38 13.05 17.95
CA GLY A 624 -4.11 12.66 18.57
C GLY A 624 -4.25 11.70 19.76
N PHE A 625 -5.46 11.28 20.12
CA PHE A 625 -5.69 10.17 21.04
C PHE A 625 -5.70 8.84 20.30
N SER A 626 -5.23 7.78 20.97
CA SER A 626 -5.15 6.44 20.40
C SER A 626 -5.42 5.39 21.47
N LEU A 627 -5.86 4.22 21.02
CA LEU A 627 -5.84 3.01 21.83
C LEU A 627 -4.42 2.41 21.86
N PHE A 628 -4.10 1.76 22.97
CA PHE A 628 -2.87 1.02 23.18
C PHE A 628 -3.20 -0.31 23.83
N VAL A 629 -2.63 -1.40 23.33
CA VAL A 629 -2.74 -2.72 23.97
C VAL A 629 -1.45 -3.01 24.72
N LYS A 630 -1.57 -3.16 26.04
CA LYS A 630 -0.50 -3.66 26.91
C LYS A 630 -0.67 -5.17 27.06
N ILE A 631 0.30 -5.92 26.56
CA ILE A 631 0.34 -7.38 26.65
C ILE A 631 1.74 -7.80 27.07
N SER A 632 1.84 -8.55 28.16
CA SER A 632 3.14 -8.84 28.81
C SER A 632 3.92 -7.54 29.10
N ASP A 633 5.13 -7.41 28.55
CA ASP A 633 6.05 -6.28 28.68
C ASP A 633 5.93 -5.25 27.53
N LYS A 634 5.07 -5.53 26.53
CA LYS A 634 4.91 -4.67 25.34
C LYS A 634 3.67 -3.81 25.46
N VAL A 635 3.78 -2.57 24.97
CA VAL A 635 2.69 -1.61 24.83
C VAL A 635 2.69 -1.13 23.39
N ILE A 636 1.63 -1.43 22.65
CA ILE A 636 1.59 -1.19 21.19
C ILE A 636 0.34 -0.38 20.87
N SER A 637 0.49 0.67 20.05
CA SER A 637 -0.65 1.49 19.63
C SER A 637 -1.50 0.73 18.61
N VAL A 638 -2.81 0.95 18.64
CA VAL A 638 -3.74 0.34 17.67
C VAL A 638 -3.89 1.28 16.48
N PRO A 639 -3.61 0.85 15.24
CA PRO A 639 -3.84 1.67 14.05
C PRO A 639 -5.30 2.10 13.91
N GLU A 640 -5.54 3.37 13.63
CA GLU A 640 -6.90 3.96 13.58
C GLU A 640 -7.86 3.26 12.59
N GLY A 641 -7.31 2.72 11.49
CA GLY A 641 -8.07 2.05 10.43
C GLY A 641 -8.38 0.58 10.69
N ASP A 642 -7.75 -0.05 11.69
CA ASP A 642 -7.90 -1.48 11.97
C ASP A 642 -9.14 -1.76 12.82
N PHE A 643 -9.73 -2.93 12.63
CA PHE A 643 -10.76 -3.47 13.52
C PHE A 643 -10.12 -3.81 14.87
N PHE A 644 -10.76 -3.38 15.97
CA PHE A 644 -10.23 -3.56 17.32
C PHE A 644 -9.93 -5.02 17.63
N PHE A 645 -10.87 -5.93 17.37
CA PHE A 645 -10.70 -7.37 17.61
C PHE A 645 -9.68 -8.04 16.68
N ASP A 646 -9.50 -7.55 15.44
CA ASP A 646 -8.44 -8.06 14.55
C ASP A 646 -7.06 -7.74 15.11
N PHE A 647 -6.87 -6.50 15.57
CA PHE A 647 -5.59 -6.08 16.14
C PHE A 647 -5.25 -6.87 17.40
N VAL A 648 -6.20 -6.98 18.35
CA VAL A 648 -6.01 -7.75 19.58
C VAL A 648 -5.70 -9.22 19.28
N ARG A 649 -6.41 -9.82 18.31
CA ARG A 649 -6.18 -11.21 17.91
C ARG A 649 -4.79 -11.40 17.31
N HIS A 650 -4.44 -10.58 16.31
CA HIS A 650 -3.14 -10.63 15.65
C HIS A 650 -1.99 -10.48 16.66
N LEU A 651 -2.10 -9.49 17.54
CA LEU A 651 -1.09 -9.23 18.55
C LEU A 651 -0.94 -10.41 19.52
N THR A 652 -2.04 -10.98 20.00
CA THR A 652 -2.03 -12.14 20.89
C THR A 652 -1.34 -13.33 20.21
N ASP A 653 -1.67 -13.62 18.96
CA ASP A 653 -1.08 -14.73 18.20
C ASP A 653 0.41 -14.52 17.91
N TRP A 654 0.82 -13.28 17.62
CA TRP A 654 2.23 -12.92 17.46
C TRP A 654 3.04 -13.13 18.75
N ILE A 655 2.51 -12.68 19.90
CA ILE A 655 3.16 -12.90 21.20
C ILE A 655 3.29 -14.41 21.51
N LYS A 656 2.23 -15.20 21.27
CA LYS A 656 2.26 -16.66 21.46
C LYS A 656 3.35 -17.32 20.62
N LYS A 657 3.49 -16.95 19.35
CA LYS A 657 4.53 -17.50 18.45
C LYS A 657 5.95 -17.12 18.90
N SER A 658 6.12 -15.92 19.45
CA SER A 658 7.42 -15.41 19.90
C SER A 658 7.93 -16.02 21.22
N ARG A 659 7.06 -16.64 22.02
CA ARG A 659 7.39 -17.28 23.30
C ARG A 659 7.27 -18.80 23.17
N PRO A 660 8.38 -19.55 22.97
CA PRO A 660 8.31 -21.01 22.97
C PRO A 660 7.82 -21.50 24.34
N ALA A 661 6.83 -22.40 24.34
CA ALA A 661 6.25 -22.95 25.55
C ALA A 661 7.32 -23.72 26.34
N LYS A 662 7.71 -23.24 27.53
CA LYS A 662 8.32 -24.10 28.55
C LYS A 662 7.19 -24.97 29.12
N ASP A 663 7.35 -26.29 29.07
CA ASP A 663 6.49 -27.30 29.70
C ASP A 663 5.09 -27.55 29.09
N GLY A 664 4.87 -27.25 27.80
CA GLY A 664 3.65 -27.71 27.08
C GLY A 664 2.32 -27.09 27.55
N ALA A 665 2.35 -26.21 28.56
CA ALA A 665 1.23 -25.37 28.96
C ALA A 665 1.19 -24.11 28.07
N VAL A 666 0.07 -23.86 27.39
CA VAL A 666 -0.16 -22.63 26.64
C VAL A 666 -0.31 -21.49 27.65
N PRO A 667 0.55 -20.44 27.63
CA PRO A 667 0.41 -19.33 28.57
C PRO A 667 -0.93 -18.63 28.37
N SER A 668 -1.67 -18.43 29.47
CA SER A 668 -2.79 -17.49 29.49
C SER A 668 -2.22 -16.08 29.33
N LEU A 669 -2.42 -15.49 28.14
CA LEU A 669 -2.02 -14.11 27.88
C LEU A 669 -3.19 -13.19 28.23
N THR A 670 -3.01 -12.39 29.27
CA THR A 670 -3.91 -11.28 29.57
C THR A 670 -3.40 -10.00 28.93
N TYR A 671 -4.32 -9.19 28.41
CA TYR A 671 -4.01 -7.88 27.84
C TYR A 671 -4.89 -6.81 28.48
N GLN A 672 -4.39 -5.57 28.48
CA GLN A 672 -5.11 -4.38 28.93
C GLN A 672 -5.16 -3.36 27.80
N VAL A 673 -6.30 -2.70 27.62
CA VAL A 673 -6.49 -1.67 26.61
C VAL A 673 -6.44 -0.31 27.30
N PHE A 674 -5.54 0.56 26.87
CA PHE A 674 -5.39 1.92 27.36
C PHE A 674 -5.83 2.91 26.30
N PHE A 675 -6.49 3.99 26.72
CA PHE A 675 -6.76 5.15 25.87
C PHE A 675 -5.87 6.30 26.33
N MET A 676 -5.01 6.81 25.44
CA MET A 676 -3.99 7.81 25.81
C MET A 676 -3.71 8.79 24.67
N LYS A 677 -3.17 9.97 25.02
CA LYS A 677 -2.66 10.92 24.02
C LYS A 677 -1.39 10.37 23.38
N LYS A 678 -1.43 10.13 22.07
CA LYS A 678 -0.30 9.67 21.23
C LYS A 678 0.41 10.86 20.57
N LEU A 679 -0.34 11.75 19.93
CA LEU A 679 0.17 12.89 19.17
C LEU A 679 -0.20 14.21 19.85
N TRP A 680 0.80 15.06 20.11
CA TRP A 680 0.64 16.28 20.92
C TRP A 680 0.63 17.57 20.09
N THR A 681 0.32 17.48 18.80
CA THR A 681 0.35 18.58 17.82
C THR A 681 -0.60 19.72 18.18
N SER A 682 -1.86 19.42 18.53
CA SER A 682 -2.91 20.40 18.81
C SER A 682 -3.14 20.67 20.30
N THR A 683 -2.34 20.07 21.19
CA THR A 683 -2.50 20.20 22.65
C THR A 683 -2.10 21.60 23.13
N VAL A 684 -3.02 22.27 23.81
CA VAL A 684 -2.78 23.54 24.51
C VAL A 684 -3.45 23.47 25.89
N PRO A 685 -2.69 23.48 27.00
CA PRO A 685 -3.26 23.42 28.34
C PRO A 685 -4.26 24.54 28.60
N GLY A 686 -5.40 24.18 29.21
CA GLY A 686 -6.52 25.06 29.52
C GLY A 686 -7.58 25.14 28.42
N LYS A 687 -7.31 24.61 27.21
CA LYS A 687 -8.35 24.51 26.19
C LYS A 687 -9.36 23.42 26.50
N ASP A 688 -8.92 22.29 27.04
CA ASP A 688 -9.77 21.13 27.34
C ASP A 688 -9.43 20.60 28.74
N SER A 689 -10.26 20.98 29.73
CA SER A 689 -10.04 20.68 31.14
C SER A 689 -10.09 19.19 31.47
N PHE A 690 -10.96 18.43 30.78
CA PHE A 690 -11.05 16.98 30.95
C PHE A 690 -9.82 16.30 30.38
N ALA A 691 -9.37 16.72 29.19
CA ALA A 691 -8.13 16.22 28.59
C ALA A 691 -6.91 16.50 29.49
N ASP A 692 -6.84 17.70 30.07
CA ASP A 692 -5.75 18.10 30.97
C ASP A 692 -5.73 17.27 32.25
N SER A 693 -6.91 17.06 32.87
CA SER A 693 -7.03 16.41 34.17
C SER A 693 -6.82 14.90 34.11
N ILE A 694 -7.33 14.23 33.07
CA ILE A 694 -7.34 12.77 32.93
C ILE A 694 -6.09 12.28 32.18
N PHE A 695 -5.61 13.02 31.17
CA PHE A 695 -4.55 12.54 30.28
C PHE A 695 -3.27 13.35 30.39
N HIS A 696 -3.32 14.66 30.12
CA HIS A 696 -2.08 15.41 29.89
C HIS A 696 -1.20 15.45 31.14
N TYR A 697 -1.78 15.74 32.32
CA TYR A 697 -1.03 15.77 33.57
C TYR A 697 -0.38 14.42 33.88
N TYR A 698 -1.17 13.33 33.86
CA TYR A 698 -0.69 12.00 34.24
C TYR A 698 0.26 11.38 33.21
N GLN A 699 0.21 11.79 31.94
CA GLN A 699 1.18 11.36 30.94
C GLN A 699 2.50 12.14 31.00
N GLU A 700 2.49 13.44 31.34
CA GLU A 700 3.70 14.26 31.41
C GLU A 700 4.43 14.14 32.76
N LEU A 701 3.69 13.98 33.87
CA LEU A 701 4.26 13.82 35.21
C LEU A 701 5.38 12.75 35.30
N PRO A 702 5.19 11.50 34.83
CA PRO A 702 6.24 10.49 34.91
C PRO A 702 7.44 10.82 34.01
N LYS A 703 7.26 11.57 32.91
CA LYS A 703 8.36 12.02 32.04
C LYS A 703 9.21 13.08 32.74
N TYR A 704 8.55 13.99 33.46
CA TYR A 704 9.20 14.95 34.35
C TYR A 704 9.96 14.27 35.49
N LEU A 705 9.33 13.33 36.20
CA LEU A 705 9.97 12.64 37.33
C LEU A 705 11.16 11.77 36.91
N ARG A 706 11.18 11.26 35.67
CA ARG A 706 12.36 10.57 35.10
C ARG A 706 13.52 11.51 34.77
N GLY A 707 13.30 12.83 34.76
CA GLY A 707 14.34 13.81 34.44
C GLY A 707 14.60 13.98 32.94
N TYR A 708 13.61 13.74 32.07
CA TYR A 708 13.83 13.91 30.62
C TYR A 708 13.89 15.37 30.15
N HIS A 709 13.60 16.33 31.04
CA HIS A 709 13.52 17.75 30.71
C HIS A 709 14.63 18.53 31.40
N LYS A 710 15.18 19.52 30.69
CA LYS A 710 16.02 20.55 31.30
C LYS A 710 15.12 21.52 32.09
N CYS A 711 15.36 21.64 33.38
CA CYS A 711 14.60 22.51 34.28
C CYS A 711 15.52 23.26 35.24
N THR A 712 15.11 24.45 35.63
CA THR A 712 15.78 25.25 36.66
C THR A 712 15.36 24.80 38.07
N ARG A 713 16.17 25.11 39.08
CA ARG A 713 15.85 24.74 40.48
C ARG A 713 14.52 25.35 40.95
N ASP A 714 14.24 26.59 40.59
CA ASP A 714 12.98 27.27 40.96
C ASP A 714 11.76 26.60 40.32
N GLU A 715 11.85 26.20 39.04
CA GLU A 715 10.80 25.43 38.38
C GLU A 715 10.56 24.10 39.11
N VAL A 716 11.62 23.40 39.51
CA VAL A 716 11.50 22.12 40.24
C VAL A 716 10.81 22.31 41.58
N PHE A 717 11.15 23.34 42.35
CA PHE A 717 10.47 23.64 43.61
C PHE A 717 8.98 23.96 43.38
N GLN A 718 8.69 24.76 42.36
CA GLN A 718 7.33 25.13 42.00
C GLN A 718 6.50 23.92 41.57
N LEU A 719 7.05 23.05 40.72
CA LEU A 719 6.40 21.84 40.22
C LEU A 719 6.22 20.81 41.35
N ALA A 720 7.22 20.60 42.20
CA ALA A 720 7.12 19.70 43.35
C ALA A 720 5.99 20.12 44.33
N ALA A 721 5.83 21.42 44.57
CA ALA A 721 4.72 21.95 45.35
C ALA A 721 3.34 21.71 44.68
N LEU A 722 3.26 21.88 43.36
CA LEU A 722 2.04 21.58 42.59
C LEU A 722 1.70 20.09 42.62
N ILE A 723 2.69 19.20 42.45
CA ILE A 723 2.49 17.75 42.50
C ILE A 723 2.01 17.31 43.89
N TYR A 724 2.60 17.86 44.95
CA TYR A 724 2.14 17.63 46.33
C TYR A 724 0.67 18.05 46.48
N ARG A 725 0.30 19.24 46.00
CA ARG A 725 -1.09 19.75 46.03
C ARG A 725 -2.05 18.86 45.23
N VAL A 726 -1.62 18.28 44.11
CA VAL A 726 -2.47 17.35 43.35
C VAL A 726 -2.76 16.06 44.15
N LYS A 727 -1.82 15.62 45.01
CA LYS A 727 -1.98 14.41 45.83
C LYS A 727 -2.77 14.64 47.12
N PHE A 728 -2.48 15.74 47.82
CA PHE A 728 -2.95 15.98 49.19
C PHE A 728 -3.80 17.26 49.33
N GLU A 729 -4.05 17.98 48.24
CA GLU A 729 -4.77 19.26 48.24
C GLU A 729 -4.15 20.27 49.22
N ASP A 730 -4.94 20.82 50.16
CA ASP A 730 -4.47 21.74 51.20
C ASP A 730 -4.02 21.04 52.49
N ASP A 731 -3.95 19.71 52.51
CA ASP A 731 -3.52 18.94 53.68
C ASP A 731 -2.01 19.07 53.93
N LYS A 732 -1.68 19.71 55.05
CA LYS A 732 -0.31 19.94 55.52
C LYS A 732 0.22 18.85 56.43
N SER A 733 -0.62 17.89 56.85
CA SER A 733 -0.25 16.81 57.77
C SER A 733 0.84 15.90 57.18
N HIS A 734 0.94 15.82 55.85
CA HIS A 734 1.94 15.04 55.12
C HIS A 734 3.26 15.79 54.87
N PHE A 735 3.45 17.04 55.33
CA PHE A 735 4.74 17.73 55.19
C PHE A 735 5.94 17.00 55.82
N PRO A 736 5.82 16.33 56.99
CA PRO A 736 6.92 15.56 57.56
C PRO A 736 7.34 14.35 56.71
N THR A 737 6.46 13.86 55.82
CA THR A 737 6.74 12.70 54.97
C THR A 737 7.35 13.07 53.61
N ILE A 738 7.43 14.38 53.27
CA ILE A 738 8.05 14.87 52.02
C ILE A 738 9.44 14.24 51.75
N PRO A 739 10.37 14.17 52.73
CA PRO A 739 11.68 13.53 52.52
C PRO A 739 11.60 12.07 52.04
N LYS A 740 10.55 11.33 52.42
CA LYS A 740 10.33 9.93 52.04
C LYS A 740 9.69 9.78 50.66
N MET A 741 9.00 10.80 50.16
CA MET A 741 8.28 10.79 48.87
C MET A 741 8.96 11.64 47.78
N LEU A 742 10.23 12.04 47.95
CA LEU A 742 10.93 12.89 46.98
C LEU A 742 10.94 12.31 45.56
N ARG A 743 11.00 10.98 45.40
CA ARG A 743 10.95 10.30 44.09
C ARG A 743 9.63 10.51 43.34
N GLU A 744 8.59 10.93 44.04
CA GLU A 744 7.27 11.19 43.48
C GLU A 744 7.01 12.69 43.22
N LEU A 745 7.92 13.57 43.67
CA LEU A 745 7.77 15.03 43.59
C LEU A 745 8.88 15.70 42.75
N VAL A 746 10.09 15.13 42.76
CA VAL A 746 11.31 15.72 42.21
C VAL A 746 11.92 14.78 41.16
N PRO A 747 12.48 15.30 40.04
CA PRO A 747 13.18 14.49 39.05
C PRO A 747 14.32 13.67 39.64
N GLN A 748 14.42 12.40 39.24
CA GLN A 748 15.31 11.40 39.84
C GLN A 748 16.78 11.81 39.86
N ASP A 749 17.24 12.50 38.82
CA ASP A 749 18.63 12.96 38.68
C ASP A 749 18.96 14.18 39.55
N LEU A 750 17.96 14.93 40.01
CA LEU A 750 18.13 16.14 40.83
C LEU A 750 18.04 15.87 42.34
N ILE A 751 17.43 14.76 42.76
CA ILE A 751 17.18 14.45 44.19
C ILE A 751 18.45 14.57 45.04
N ARG A 752 19.60 14.09 44.51
CA ARG A 752 20.88 14.06 45.23
C ARG A 752 21.59 15.42 45.32
N GLN A 753 21.08 16.47 44.68
CA GLN A 753 21.73 17.79 44.68
C GLN A 753 21.50 18.60 45.97
N MET A 754 20.53 18.22 46.80
CA MET A 754 20.23 18.87 48.08
C MET A 754 19.87 17.84 49.14
N SER A 755 19.96 18.21 50.42
CA SER A 755 19.50 17.34 51.50
C SER A 755 17.98 17.15 51.46
N PRO A 756 17.43 16.02 51.93
CA PRO A 756 15.98 15.81 51.95
C PRO A 756 15.20 16.88 52.73
N ASP A 757 15.79 17.43 53.79
CA ASP A 757 15.18 18.51 54.57
C ASP A 757 15.21 19.85 53.84
N ASP A 758 16.26 20.15 53.06
CA ASP A 758 16.30 21.34 52.21
C ASP A 758 15.25 21.30 51.10
N TRP A 759 15.05 20.12 50.49
CA TRP A 759 13.97 19.90 49.55
C TRP A 759 12.61 20.15 50.22
N LYS A 760 12.37 19.57 51.39
CA LYS A 760 11.15 19.79 52.17
C LYS A 760 10.91 21.28 52.44
N ARG A 761 11.91 22.00 52.94
CA ARG A 761 11.82 23.45 53.22
C ARG A 761 11.39 24.23 51.96
N SER A 762 12.02 23.95 50.83
CA SER A 762 11.76 24.65 49.57
C SER A 762 10.36 24.33 49.03
N VAL A 763 9.95 23.06 49.03
CA VAL A 763 8.62 22.62 48.59
C VAL A 763 7.52 23.26 49.43
N VAL A 764 7.66 23.26 50.77
CA VAL A 764 6.68 23.89 51.68
C VAL A 764 6.57 25.40 51.44
N ALA A 765 7.70 26.08 51.22
CA ALA A 765 7.70 27.50 50.92
C ALA A 765 6.93 27.83 49.63
N PHE A 766 7.15 27.06 48.55
CA PHE A 766 6.41 27.24 47.29
C PHE A 766 4.96 26.79 47.38
N PHE A 767 4.64 25.78 48.17
CA PHE A 767 3.27 25.33 48.41
C PHE A 767 2.43 26.43 49.07
N ASN A 768 2.96 27.09 50.10
CA ASN A 768 2.27 28.19 50.78
C ASN A 768 2.09 29.41 49.87
N LYS A 769 3.01 29.68 48.94
CA LYS A 769 2.85 30.73 47.90
C LYS A 769 1.71 30.44 46.92
N GLN A 770 1.23 29.19 46.87
CA GLN A 770 0.18 28.74 45.97
C GLN A 770 -1.08 28.30 46.73
N ALA A 771 -1.36 28.91 47.89
CA ALA A 771 -2.53 28.59 48.69
C ALA A 771 -3.86 28.81 47.95
N GLY A 772 -4.89 28.04 48.32
CA GLY A 772 -6.26 28.20 47.84
C GLY A 772 -6.54 27.68 46.42
N LYS A 773 -5.60 26.93 45.83
CA LYS A 773 -5.74 26.33 44.50
C LYS A 773 -6.29 24.92 44.56
N SER A 774 -7.27 24.60 43.71
CA SER A 774 -7.83 23.25 43.61
C SER A 774 -6.84 22.25 43.01
N ARG A 775 -7.19 20.96 43.08
CA ARG A 775 -6.43 19.87 42.44
C ARG A 775 -6.33 20.08 40.93
N GLU A 776 -7.43 20.45 40.28
CA GLU A 776 -7.55 20.68 38.84
C GLU A 776 -6.73 21.91 38.42
N GLU A 777 -6.79 22.98 39.20
CA GLU A 777 -5.97 24.17 38.96
C GLU A 777 -4.49 23.87 39.12
N ALA A 778 -4.10 23.06 40.12
CA ALA A 778 -2.73 22.61 40.32
C ALA A 778 -2.22 21.80 39.11
N LYS A 779 -3.02 20.85 38.59
CA LYS A 779 -2.71 20.11 37.35
C LYS A 779 -2.53 21.06 36.15
N LEU A 780 -3.44 22.02 35.97
CA LEU A 780 -3.38 22.97 34.87
C LEU A 780 -2.14 23.88 34.96
N MET A 781 -1.79 24.36 36.15
CA MET A 781 -0.59 25.18 36.33
C MET A 781 0.68 24.38 36.08
N PHE A 782 0.73 23.12 36.54
CA PHE A 782 1.84 22.22 36.22
C PHE A 782 2.03 22.15 34.71
N LEU A 783 0.95 21.86 33.97
CA LEU A 783 0.98 21.79 32.51
C LEU A 783 1.38 23.12 31.84
N LYS A 784 0.89 24.26 32.33
CA LYS A 784 1.24 25.59 31.78
C LYS A 784 2.73 25.94 31.95
N ILE A 785 3.37 25.47 33.01
CA ILE A 785 4.81 25.65 33.22
C ILE A 785 5.58 24.82 32.19
N ILE A 786 5.32 23.51 32.16
CA ILE A 786 6.09 22.59 31.31
C ILE A 786 5.79 22.73 29.82
N TYR A 787 4.62 23.27 29.43
CA TYR A 787 4.24 23.52 28.04
C TYR A 787 5.20 24.49 27.31
N LYS A 788 5.94 25.32 28.07
CA LYS A 788 6.95 26.22 27.51
C LYS A 788 8.19 25.49 27.02
N TRP A 789 8.41 24.25 27.45
CA TRP A 789 9.61 23.49 27.11
C TRP A 789 9.51 22.89 25.70
N PRO A 790 10.59 22.88 24.91
CA PRO A 790 10.60 22.31 23.56
C PRO A 790 10.38 20.78 23.55
N THR A 791 10.55 20.15 24.72
CA THR A 791 10.40 18.72 24.96
C THR A 791 9.02 18.33 25.52
N PHE A 792 8.08 19.27 25.67
CA PHE A 792 6.71 18.97 26.11
C PHE A 792 5.99 18.03 25.13
N GLY A 793 5.23 17.07 25.64
CA GLY A 793 4.43 16.17 24.80
C GLY A 793 5.27 15.24 23.94
N SER A 794 6.49 14.92 24.39
CA SER A 794 7.42 14.03 23.67
C SER A 794 7.27 12.58 24.09
N ALA A 795 7.54 11.67 23.16
CA ALA A 795 7.95 10.31 23.48
C ALA A 795 9.48 10.26 23.57
N PHE A 796 10.01 9.69 24.64
CA PHE A 796 11.44 9.65 24.93
C PHE A 796 12.00 8.23 24.76
N PHE A 797 13.18 8.14 24.14
CA PHE A 797 13.88 6.89 23.87
C PHE A 797 15.36 7.06 24.20
N GLU A 798 15.86 6.31 25.16
CA GLU A 798 17.31 6.18 25.37
C GLU A 798 17.84 5.19 24.34
N VAL A 799 18.84 5.63 23.57
CA VAL A 799 19.41 4.87 22.46
C VAL A 799 20.92 4.98 22.45
N LYS A 800 21.57 4.02 21.81
CA LYS A 800 23.01 4.06 21.55
C LYS A 800 23.25 4.39 20.08
N GLN A 801 23.84 5.53 19.77
CA GLN A 801 24.12 5.95 18.39
C GLN A 801 25.52 5.54 17.94
N THR A 802 25.67 5.17 16.67
CA THR A 802 26.95 4.65 16.11
C THR A 802 27.45 5.40 14.88
N THR A 803 26.87 6.55 14.56
CA THR A 803 27.01 7.20 13.24
C THR A 803 27.69 8.56 13.31
N GLU A 804 27.40 9.36 14.34
CA GLU A 804 27.85 10.74 14.43
C GLU A 804 28.87 10.90 15.56
N PRO A 805 30.18 11.03 15.26
CA PRO A 805 31.22 11.10 16.28
C PRO A 805 31.19 12.38 17.12
N ASN A 806 30.49 13.42 16.65
CA ASN A 806 30.33 14.69 17.37
C ASN A 806 29.30 14.62 18.51
N TYR A 807 28.49 13.56 18.55
CA TYR A 807 27.48 13.35 19.58
C TYR A 807 27.91 12.27 20.58
N PRO A 808 27.44 12.33 21.84
CA PRO A 808 27.62 11.23 22.79
C PRO A 808 27.13 9.90 22.22
N GLU A 809 27.77 8.79 22.62
CA GLU A 809 27.38 7.44 22.20
C GLU A 809 25.97 7.08 22.72
N ILE A 810 25.61 7.55 23.92
CA ILE A 810 24.26 7.40 24.47
C ILE A 810 23.50 8.72 24.26
N LEU A 811 22.37 8.65 23.58
CA LEU A 811 21.48 9.78 23.34
C LEU A 811 20.09 9.54 23.91
N LEU A 812 19.45 10.62 24.32
CA LEU A 812 18.03 10.66 24.60
C LEU A 812 17.32 11.26 23.38
N ILE A 813 16.55 10.45 22.66
CA ILE A 813 15.74 10.90 21.53
C ILE A 813 14.35 11.32 22.02
N ALA A 814 13.90 12.49 21.62
CA ALA A 814 12.54 12.98 21.84
C ALA A 814 11.79 13.14 20.51
N ILE A 815 10.66 12.46 20.34
CA ILE A 815 9.77 12.59 19.17
C ILE A 815 8.52 13.37 19.59
N ASN A 816 8.29 14.53 18.99
CA ASN A 816 7.15 15.40 19.30
C ASN A 816 6.70 16.23 18.08
N LYS A 817 5.81 17.21 18.29
CA LYS A 817 5.27 18.08 17.21
C LYS A 817 6.34 18.84 16.40
N HIS A 818 7.54 19.03 16.95
CA HIS A 818 8.64 19.71 16.28
C HIS A 818 9.48 18.79 15.39
N GLY A 819 9.36 17.47 15.55
CA GLY A 819 10.15 16.47 14.83
C GLY A 819 10.88 15.52 15.78
N VAL A 820 12.11 15.13 15.40
CA VAL A 820 12.99 14.25 16.17
C VAL A 820 14.12 15.09 16.76
N SER A 821 14.21 15.16 18.08
CA SER A 821 15.28 15.89 18.79
C SER A 821 16.27 14.92 19.43
N LEU A 822 17.56 15.22 19.28
CA LEU A 822 18.65 14.53 19.95
C LEU A 822 19.04 15.32 21.20
N ILE A 823 19.03 14.67 22.36
CA ILE A 823 19.26 15.31 23.66
C ILE A 823 20.43 14.60 24.34
N ASP A 824 21.34 15.38 24.91
CA ASP A 824 22.41 14.84 25.75
C ASP A 824 21.80 14.39 27.10
N PRO A 825 21.97 13.10 27.49
CA PRO A 825 21.33 12.56 28.68
C PRO A 825 21.88 13.13 30.00
N LYS A 826 23.06 13.76 30.02
CA LYS A 826 23.66 14.32 31.24
C LYS A 826 23.12 15.72 31.53
N ASN A 827 23.37 16.67 30.64
CA ASN A 827 23.00 18.08 30.82
C ASN A 827 21.57 18.41 30.32
N LYS A 828 20.91 17.46 29.63
CA LYS A 828 19.57 17.61 29.04
C LYS A 828 19.50 18.68 27.95
N ASP A 829 20.62 19.05 27.35
CA ASP A 829 20.67 20.00 26.25
C ASP A 829 20.20 19.35 24.95
N VAL A 830 19.34 20.06 24.22
CA VAL A 830 18.90 19.67 22.88
C VAL A 830 20.04 19.97 21.91
N LEU A 831 20.72 18.93 21.45
CA LEU A 831 21.86 19.02 20.52
C LEU A 831 21.39 19.49 19.14
N ILE A 832 20.29 18.89 18.65
CA ILE A 832 19.67 19.26 17.37
C ILE A 832 18.21 18.77 17.33
N THR A 833 17.36 19.48 16.59
CA THR A 833 16.00 19.05 16.25
C THR A 833 15.86 18.94 14.75
N HIS A 834 15.49 17.75 14.26
CA HIS A 834 15.20 17.46 12.87
C HIS A 834 13.69 17.52 12.62
N PRO A 835 13.18 18.55 11.90
CA PRO A 835 11.77 18.64 11.56
C PRO A 835 11.33 17.49 10.65
N PHE A 836 10.06 17.09 10.74
CA PHE A 836 9.47 16.06 9.86
C PHE A 836 9.66 16.35 8.37
N THR A 837 9.65 17.62 7.97
CA THR A 837 9.87 18.04 6.58
C THR A 837 11.29 17.80 6.05
N LYS A 838 12.27 17.55 6.93
CA LYS A 838 13.65 17.22 6.57
C LYS A 838 13.95 15.72 6.64
N ILE A 839 13.04 14.91 7.19
CA ILE A 839 13.23 13.46 7.28
C ILE A 839 12.76 12.85 5.95
N SER A 840 13.67 12.19 5.24
CA SER A 840 13.36 11.58 3.94
C SER A 840 12.96 10.12 4.05
N ASN A 841 13.60 9.37 4.95
CA ASN A 841 13.30 7.97 5.17
C ASN A 841 13.66 7.55 6.60
N TRP A 842 12.98 6.53 7.12
CA TRP A 842 13.32 5.85 8.37
C TRP A 842 13.02 4.36 8.26
N SER A 843 13.73 3.55 9.03
CA SER A 843 13.48 2.12 9.13
C SER A 843 13.76 1.63 10.54
N SER A 844 13.13 0.52 10.92
CA SER A 844 13.34 -0.08 12.22
C SER A 844 13.47 -1.60 12.12
N GLY A 845 14.26 -2.16 13.03
CA GLY A 845 14.33 -3.59 13.27
C GLY A 845 14.14 -3.89 14.75
N ASN A 846 14.31 -5.17 15.13
CA ASN A 846 14.17 -5.60 16.53
C ASN A 846 15.25 -5.02 17.46
N THR A 847 16.38 -4.59 16.90
CA THR A 847 17.56 -4.11 17.64
C THR A 847 18.05 -2.74 17.22
N TYR A 848 17.42 -2.11 16.22
CA TYR A 848 17.88 -0.83 15.70
C TYR A 848 16.73 0.05 15.22
N PHE A 849 17.03 1.34 15.14
CA PHE A 849 16.22 2.36 14.49
C PHE A 849 17.15 3.24 13.65
N HIS A 850 16.80 3.45 12.39
CA HIS A 850 17.60 4.19 11.42
C HIS A 850 16.76 5.33 10.84
N ILE A 851 17.34 6.52 10.76
CA ILE A 851 16.68 7.70 10.19
C ILE A 851 17.64 8.43 9.25
N THR A 852 17.12 8.81 8.08
CA THR A 852 17.83 9.59 7.07
C THR A 852 17.23 10.99 7.01
N ILE A 853 18.06 12.00 7.25
CA ILE A 853 17.66 13.41 7.29
C ILE A 853 18.31 14.12 6.11
N GLY A 854 17.51 14.66 5.19
CA GLY A 854 17.96 15.27 3.94
C GLY A 854 17.71 14.40 2.71
N ASN A 855 18.21 14.82 1.56
CA ASN A 855 17.96 14.19 0.25
C ASN A 855 18.86 12.96 0.02
N LEU A 856 18.52 12.10 -0.96
CA LEU A 856 19.28 10.88 -1.34
C LEU A 856 20.80 11.08 -1.52
N VAL A 857 21.27 12.31 -1.79
CA VAL A 857 22.70 12.64 -2.01
C VAL A 857 23.35 13.38 -0.82
N LYS A 858 22.55 14.02 0.06
CA LYS A 858 23.03 14.95 1.11
C LYS A 858 22.53 14.60 2.51
N GLY A 859 22.00 13.39 2.69
CA GLY A 859 21.34 12.99 3.92
C GLY A 859 22.30 12.56 5.03
N SER A 860 22.22 13.18 6.21
CA SER A 860 22.85 12.65 7.43
C SER A 860 22.07 11.42 7.90
N LYS A 861 22.76 10.31 8.13
CA LYS A 861 22.15 9.06 8.58
C LYS A 861 22.45 8.87 10.05
N ILE A 862 21.41 8.67 10.85
CA ILE A 862 21.55 8.35 12.26
C ILE A 862 21.09 6.92 12.47
N LEU A 863 22.01 6.07 12.90
CA LEU A 863 21.73 4.69 13.33
C LEU A 863 21.77 4.61 14.84
N CYS A 864 20.69 4.10 15.41
CA CYS A 864 20.48 3.95 16.84
C CYS A 864 20.24 2.47 17.17
N GLU A 865 21.00 1.90 18.09
CA GLU A 865 20.69 0.60 18.68
C GLU A 865 19.59 0.77 19.74
N THR A 866 18.48 0.06 19.57
CA THR A 866 17.32 0.11 20.47
C THR A 866 16.36 -1.06 20.22
N SER A 867 15.74 -1.56 21.28
CA SER A 867 14.64 -2.55 21.18
C SER A 867 13.27 -1.91 20.96
N LEU A 868 13.20 -0.58 20.93
CA LEU A 868 11.97 0.20 20.81
C LEU A 868 11.77 0.80 19.41
N GLY A 869 12.53 0.34 18.41
CA GLY A 869 12.48 0.85 17.04
C GLY A 869 11.06 0.87 16.45
N TYR A 870 10.27 -0.19 16.70
CA TYR A 870 8.87 -0.27 16.26
C TYR A 870 7.97 0.85 16.83
N LYS A 871 8.25 1.36 18.04
CA LYS A 871 7.50 2.50 18.62
C LYS A 871 7.89 3.81 17.99
N MET A 872 9.18 3.99 17.71
CA MET A 872 9.71 5.19 17.07
C MET A 872 9.18 5.31 15.64
N ASP A 873 9.19 4.21 14.90
CA ASP A 873 8.62 4.07 13.56
C ASP A 873 7.12 4.39 13.51
N ASP A 874 6.33 3.78 14.40
CA ASP A 874 4.89 4.04 14.52
C ASP A 874 4.60 5.54 14.82
N LEU A 875 5.34 6.15 15.75
CA LEU A 875 5.17 7.55 16.09
C LEU A 875 5.54 8.49 14.94
N LEU A 876 6.67 8.25 14.26
CA LEU A 876 7.07 9.04 13.09
C LEU A 876 6.01 8.98 11.99
N THR A 877 5.60 7.76 11.64
CA THR A 877 4.57 7.51 10.64
C THR A 877 3.27 8.24 10.99
N SER A 878 2.87 8.19 12.26
CA SER A 878 1.65 8.85 12.75
C SER A 878 1.74 10.38 12.69
N TYR A 879 2.85 10.98 13.16
CA TYR A 879 3.04 12.44 13.11
C TYR A 879 3.10 12.97 11.67
N ILE A 880 3.81 12.28 10.77
CA ILE A 880 3.94 12.68 9.36
C ILE A 880 2.58 12.56 8.64
N SER A 881 1.84 11.47 8.87
CA SER A 881 0.50 11.27 8.31
C SER A 881 -0.48 12.35 8.76
N GLN A 882 -0.44 12.73 10.04
CA GLN A 882 -1.27 13.83 10.57
C GLN A 882 -0.90 15.17 9.91
N MET A 883 0.40 15.46 9.76
CA MET A 883 0.89 16.70 9.14
C MET A 883 0.45 16.81 7.67
N LEU A 884 0.58 15.73 6.88
CA LEU A 884 0.14 15.68 5.48
C LEU A 884 -1.38 15.91 5.36
N THR A 885 -2.15 15.30 6.25
CA THR A 885 -3.62 15.47 6.28
C THR A 885 -4.01 16.91 6.61
N ALA A 886 -3.34 17.54 7.58
CA ALA A 886 -3.58 18.94 7.95
C ALA A 886 -3.23 19.92 6.82
N MET A 887 -2.11 19.71 6.12
CA MET A 887 -1.70 20.51 4.96
C MET A 887 -2.74 20.44 3.83
N ASN A 888 -3.32 19.26 3.59
CA ASN A 888 -4.38 19.06 2.60
C ASN A 888 -5.68 19.78 2.99
N LYS A 889 -6.04 19.80 4.29
CA LYS A 889 -7.22 20.51 4.79
C LYS A 889 -7.07 22.03 4.62
N GLN A 890 -5.91 22.60 4.96
CA GLN A 890 -5.64 24.04 4.79
C GLN A 890 -5.66 24.47 3.31
N ARG A 891 -5.12 23.65 2.39
CA ARG A 891 -5.22 23.90 0.94
C ARG A 891 -6.67 23.92 0.46
N SER A 892 -7.52 23.03 0.99
CA SER A 892 -8.95 22.99 0.68
C SER A 892 -9.73 24.20 1.18
N GLU A 893 -9.43 24.70 2.38
CA GLU A 893 -10.14 25.87 2.95
C GLU A 893 -9.78 27.16 2.19
N ARG A 894 -8.51 27.32 1.79
CA ARG A 894 -8.06 28.42 0.92
C ARG A 894 -8.64 28.40 -0.48
N ALA A 895 -9.02 27.22 -0.99
CA ALA A 895 -9.68 27.06 -2.28
C ALA A 895 -11.21 27.30 -2.23
N ARG A 896 -11.81 27.35 -1.04
CA ARG A 896 -13.23 27.70 -0.84
C ARG A 896 -13.45 29.19 -0.54
N THR A 897 -12.40 29.89 -0.15
CA THR A 897 -12.40 31.33 0.19
C THR A 897 -11.86 32.21 -0.94
N LYS A 898 -11.56 31.60 -2.09
CA LYS A 898 -11.27 32.25 -3.38
C LYS A 898 -12.26 31.74 -4.39
#